data_AF-A0AAU9XJM8-F1
#
_entry.id   AF-A0AAU9XJM8-F1
#
_cell.length_a   1.000
_cell.length_b   1.000
_cell.length_c   1.000
_cell.angle_alpha   90.00
_cell.angle_beta   90.00
_cell.angle_gamma   90.00
#
_symmetry.space_group_name_H-M   'P 1'
#
loop_
_entity.id
_entity.type
_entity.pdbx_description
1 polymer ?
#
loop_
_entity_poly.entity_id
_entity_poly.type
_entity_poly.pdbx_seq_one_letter_code
_entity_poly.pdbx_strand_id
1 'polypeptide(L)'
;MVNMTESEHRHPTTTLYCSNVHGTYNVVFLVAFNIILSVVASLGNFVILVALHKESSLHPPSKLLYRCLAITDLIVGFVSQPLFATQLLLDINERPHLCTRLGKWVDEISLVFSLVSGVIVTAISVDRLLALLMGLRYRHVVTLMRVGIAVSFIWLLGVICAFIDAFWPILGSIITGYVITLVTLTCLIISAYCYTRILLRLRHNQAQIQGHVEQPAGPGIPLNVARYRRTVSAGAWVQITLVACYLPRSLVGLFGALFSLSAVSITLGIRCTTSLVFLNSSLNPFLYCWKMNGIRQAVKDLMKQYCCNISSLIHRSRMEIPRWFKFILLLSILRQEFVSADNICRTFSFHIRQNLVADHALEGHVFKVATVTTIPECHILCINDCRCVSMNYEHKTAQGNCQMNDANRYMKPAALRYKYGALYYDLVREYSVSDKGRPLSSKTGQCVNRCCKDNPCLQGGTCQEICDPATVRYNCTCPANYTGQQCEKIKHPRNCMEVAKNGHNVSGMFDVYDAQKSIFRVYCDLNSEVGYVWTLIQSYSLANNHQFKRSGFSVDRPVNEEGSTINWSAYRLSLAHMKSIADVSTHLRATCNFPADGLVHTDYARAKLEGHDLFGVWRAKCRTYELINIRNIACQGCTAGTWQAPNEMWHINSAVSAKSGGCQFNGEAGASPHEQNFGLYNYVSPNFRCTSSQSSTTQHWIGNIHIYP
;
A
#
# COMPACT_ATOMS: atom_id res chain seq x y z
N MET A 1 -56.27 -50.44 -2.23
CA MET A 1 -55.44 -49.50 -1.48
C MET A 1 -54.22 -49.18 -2.34
N VAL A 2 -54.34 -48.02 -3.01
CA VAL A 2 -53.39 -47.20 -3.79
C VAL A 2 -52.23 -47.94 -4.49
N ASN A 3 -52.49 -48.63 -5.61
CA ASN A 3 -52.47 -48.16 -7.01
C ASN A 3 -51.13 -47.64 -7.56
N MET A 4 -50.44 -48.55 -8.26
CA MET A 4 -49.73 -48.26 -9.50
C MET A 4 -50.70 -47.62 -10.50
N THR A 5 -50.60 -46.32 -10.76
CA THR A 5 -51.08 -45.60 -11.96
C THR A 5 -50.94 -44.09 -11.74
N GLU A 6 -49.75 -43.53 -12.00
CA GLU A 6 -49.60 -42.14 -12.46
C GLU A 6 -48.22 -41.95 -13.12
N SER A 7 -47.90 -42.85 -14.04
CA SER A 7 -46.92 -42.60 -15.10
C SER A 7 -47.68 -42.21 -16.36
N GLU A 8 -48.10 -40.95 -16.48
CA GLU A 8 -48.33 -40.36 -17.78
C GLU A 8 -48.46 -38.84 -17.68
N HIS A 9 -47.69 -38.14 -18.53
CA HIS A 9 -47.79 -36.70 -18.83
C HIS A 9 -47.02 -35.72 -17.94
N ARG A 10 -45.74 -35.98 -17.64
CA ARG A 10 -44.78 -34.88 -17.42
C ARG A 10 -43.87 -34.78 -18.64
N HIS A 11 -44.04 -33.71 -19.43
CA HIS A 11 -43.36 -33.47 -20.69
C HIS A 11 -41.84 -33.79 -20.64
N PRO A 12 -41.25 -34.38 -21.70
CA PRO A 12 -39.82 -34.70 -21.76
C PRO A 12 -38.90 -33.48 -21.71
N THR A 13 -39.45 -32.26 -21.81
CA THR A 13 -38.71 -30.99 -21.71
C THR A 13 -38.37 -30.55 -20.28
N THR A 14 -39.00 -31.14 -19.25
CA THR A 14 -38.80 -30.67 -17.86
C THR A 14 -37.43 -31.01 -17.25
N THR A 15 -36.69 -31.97 -17.83
CA THR A 15 -35.46 -32.55 -17.22
C THR A 15 -34.15 -32.26 -17.94
N LEU A 16 -34.16 -31.55 -19.09
CA LEU A 16 -32.97 -31.43 -19.96
C LEU A 16 -31.87 -30.49 -19.42
N TYR A 17 -32.25 -29.46 -18.65
CA TYR A 17 -31.31 -28.45 -18.13
C TYR A 17 -30.96 -28.67 -16.65
N CYS A 18 -31.89 -29.28 -15.91
CA CYS A 18 -31.85 -29.39 -14.46
C CYS A 18 -32.24 -30.82 -14.08
N SER A 19 -31.23 -31.59 -13.72
CA SER A 19 -31.33 -32.97 -13.28
C SER A 19 -30.47 -33.07 -12.03
N ASN A 20 -31.08 -33.31 -10.86
CA ASN A 20 -30.44 -33.46 -9.53
C ASN A 20 -29.51 -34.69 -9.44
N VAL A 21 -28.64 -34.91 -10.43
CA VAL A 21 -28.02 -36.23 -10.68
C VAL A 21 -26.48 -36.18 -10.62
N HIS A 22 -25.87 -35.03 -10.32
CA HIS A 22 -24.41 -34.94 -10.16
C HIS A 22 -24.00 -34.25 -8.86
N GLY A 23 -22.94 -34.78 -8.24
CA GLY A 23 -22.38 -34.26 -7.00
C GLY A 23 -22.07 -32.77 -7.07
N THR A 24 -22.44 -32.06 -6.00
CA THR A 24 -22.38 -30.60 -5.83
C THR A 24 -21.10 -29.96 -6.36
N TYR A 25 -19.97 -30.67 -6.29
CA TYR A 25 -18.65 -30.19 -6.70
C TYR A 25 -18.53 -29.78 -8.19
N ASN A 26 -19.09 -30.57 -9.13
CA ASN A 26 -18.97 -30.24 -10.57
C ASN A 26 -19.77 -28.98 -10.93
N VAL A 27 -20.95 -28.82 -10.32
CA VAL A 27 -21.81 -27.64 -10.55
C VAL A 27 -21.21 -26.41 -9.90
N VAL A 28 -20.68 -26.52 -8.68
CA VAL A 28 -19.98 -25.43 -7.99
C VAL A 28 -18.75 -24.97 -8.79
N PHE A 29 -17.98 -25.90 -9.34
CA PHE A 29 -16.85 -25.56 -10.23
C PHE A 29 -17.32 -24.75 -11.45
N LEU A 30 -18.38 -25.20 -12.14
CA LEU A 30 -18.91 -24.51 -13.31
C LEU A 30 -19.48 -23.12 -12.96
N VAL A 31 -20.10 -22.95 -11.79
CA VAL A 31 -20.55 -21.65 -11.28
C VAL A 31 -19.36 -20.71 -11.11
N ALA A 32 -18.34 -21.13 -10.36
CA ALA A 32 -17.15 -20.32 -10.11
C ALA A 32 -16.42 -19.97 -11.43
N PHE A 33 -16.28 -20.95 -12.31
CA PHE A 33 -15.66 -20.77 -13.63
C PHE A 33 -16.40 -19.73 -14.47
N ASN A 34 -17.73 -19.81 -14.59
CA ASN A 34 -18.51 -18.88 -15.39
C ASN A 34 -18.62 -17.47 -14.78
N ILE A 35 -18.56 -17.34 -13.45
CA ILE A 35 -18.43 -16.02 -12.79
C ILE A 35 -17.11 -15.37 -13.18
N ILE A 36 -15.99 -16.11 -13.15
CA ILE A 36 -14.68 -15.59 -13.55
C ILE A 36 -14.70 -15.18 -15.03
N LEU A 37 -15.23 -16.04 -15.90
CA LEU A 37 -15.34 -15.73 -17.33
C LEU A 37 -16.24 -14.52 -17.60
N SER A 38 -17.37 -14.37 -16.90
CA SER A 38 -18.27 -13.20 -16.98
C SER A 38 -17.53 -11.90 -16.76
N VAL A 39 -16.71 -11.84 -15.71
CA VAL A 39 -15.92 -10.65 -15.39
C VAL A 39 -14.87 -10.38 -16.47
N VAL A 40 -14.16 -11.41 -16.93
CA VAL A 40 -13.12 -11.30 -17.95
C VAL A 40 -13.71 -10.83 -19.29
N ALA A 41 -14.80 -11.44 -19.75
CA ALA A 41 -15.50 -11.05 -20.97
C ALA A 41 -16.03 -9.61 -20.88
N SER A 42 -16.63 -9.24 -19.75
CA SER A 42 -17.21 -7.89 -19.58
C SER A 42 -16.13 -6.81 -19.58
N LEU A 43 -15.16 -6.90 -18.67
CA LEU A 43 -14.13 -5.87 -18.52
C LEU A 43 -13.21 -5.85 -19.74
N GLY A 44 -12.80 -7.02 -20.24
CA GLY A 44 -11.91 -7.14 -21.38
C GLY A 44 -12.52 -6.51 -22.63
N ASN A 45 -13.75 -6.85 -22.99
CA ASN A 45 -14.38 -6.32 -24.19
C ASN A 45 -14.78 -4.85 -24.05
N PHE A 46 -15.12 -4.36 -22.85
CA PHE A 46 -15.28 -2.93 -22.60
C PHE A 46 -13.99 -2.15 -22.88
N VAL A 47 -12.85 -2.63 -22.37
CA VAL A 47 -11.53 -2.03 -22.63
C VAL A 47 -11.21 -2.04 -24.13
N ILE A 48 -11.52 -3.13 -24.84
CA ILE A 48 -11.35 -3.22 -26.29
C ILE A 48 -12.22 -2.20 -27.03
N LEU A 49 -13.48 -1.97 -26.63
CA LEU A 49 -14.35 -0.96 -27.23
C LEU A 49 -13.76 0.45 -27.08
N VAL A 50 -13.26 0.79 -25.89
CA VAL A 50 -12.60 2.09 -25.65
C VAL A 50 -11.31 2.20 -26.47
N ALA A 51 -10.51 1.13 -26.56
CA ALA A 51 -9.30 1.10 -27.39
C ALA A 51 -9.60 1.29 -28.88
N LEU A 52 -10.63 0.61 -29.40
CA LEU A 52 -11.12 0.77 -30.78
C LEU A 52 -11.73 2.15 -31.04
N HIS A 53 -12.18 2.86 -30.01
CA HIS A 53 -12.59 4.26 -30.13
C HIS A 53 -11.41 5.18 -30.42
N LYS A 54 -10.30 5.00 -29.67
CA LYS A 54 -9.09 5.82 -29.79
C LYS A 54 -8.21 5.48 -31.00
N GLU A 55 -8.21 4.23 -31.47
CA GLU A 55 -7.35 3.78 -32.57
C GLU A 55 -7.77 4.38 -33.92
N SER A 56 -7.00 5.32 -34.49
CA SER A 56 -7.33 5.98 -35.75
C SER A 56 -6.82 5.27 -37.01
N SER A 57 -5.90 4.31 -36.89
CA SER A 57 -5.24 3.67 -38.06
C SER A 57 -6.10 2.63 -38.78
N LEU A 58 -7.14 2.11 -38.13
CA LEU A 58 -8.03 1.10 -38.70
C LEU A 58 -9.08 1.71 -39.63
N HIS A 59 -9.27 1.08 -40.80
CA HIS A 59 -10.32 1.43 -41.74
C HIS A 59 -11.71 1.42 -41.05
N PRO A 60 -12.54 2.47 -41.20
CA PRO A 60 -13.77 2.61 -40.40
C PRO A 60 -14.77 1.43 -40.50
N PRO A 61 -15.03 0.85 -41.69
CA PRO A 61 -15.86 -0.35 -41.82
C PRO A 61 -15.30 -1.58 -41.09
N SER A 62 -14.00 -1.89 -41.21
CA SER A 62 -13.39 -3.00 -40.46
C SER A 62 -13.49 -2.76 -38.95
N LYS A 63 -13.31 -1.51 -38.50
CA LYS A 63 -13.43 -1.12 -37.10
C LYS A 63 -14.86 -1.34 -36.58
N LEU A 64 -15.89 -1.08 -37.39
CA LEU A 64 -17.28 -1.36 -37.03
C LEU A 64 -17.50 -2.86 -36.76
N LEU A 65 -16.92 -3.75 -37.57
CA LEU A 65 -17.02 -5.20 -37.34
C LEU A 65 -16.38 -5.64 -36.01
N TYR A 66 -15.19 -5.15 -35.67
CA TYR A 66 -14.58 -5.45 -34.36
C TYR A 66 -15.35 -4.85 -33.19
N ARG A 67 -15.94 -3.65 -33.34
CA ARG A 67 -16.80 -3.07 -32.31
C ARG A 67 -18.06 -3.90 -32.12
N CYS A 68 -18.67 -4.37 -33.20
CA CYS A 68 -19.84 -5.25 -33.13
C CYS A 68 -19.50 -6.54 -32.36
N LEU A 69 -18.35 -7.15 -32.65
CA LEU A 69 -17.87 -8.35 -31.97
C LEU A 69 -17.60 -8.11 -30.47
N ALA A 70 -16.94 -7.00 -30.13
CA ALA A 70 -16.71 -6.64 -28.72
C ALA A 70 -18.02 -6.27 -27.99
N ILE A 71 -19.03 -5.72 -28.67
CA ILE A 71 -20.37 -5.48 -28.09
C ILE A 71 -21.09 -6.80 -27.80
N THR A 72 -21.08 -7.75 -28.75
CA THR A 72 -21.72 -9.06 -28.51
C THR A 72 -21.06 -9.79 -27.34
N ASP A 73 -19.73 -9.79 -27.29
CA ASP A 73 -18.98 -10.44 -26.20
C ASP A 73 -19.17 -9.74 -24.84
N LEU A 74 -19.30 -8.41 -24.84
CA LEU A 74 -19.63 -7.64 -23.64
C LEU A 74 -21.01 -8.02 -23.11
N ILE A 75 -22.02 -8.15 -23.98
CA ILE A 75 -23.37 -8.57 -23.59
C ILE A 75 -23.38 -10.01 -23.07
N VAL A 76 -22.62 -10.91 -23.70
CA VAL A 76 -22.45 -12.29 -23.21
C VAL A 76 -21.85 -12.30 -21.80
N GLY A 77 -20.81 -11.49 -21.56
CA GLY A 77 -20.18 -11.35 -20.26
C GLY A 77 -21.10 -10.77 -19.19
N PHE A 78 -21.87 -9.74 -19.54
CA PHE A 78 -22.67 -8.97 -18.59
C PHE A 78 -24.06 -9.57 -18.32
N VAL A 79 -24.63 -10.31 -19.28
CA VAL A 79 -26.00 -10.84 -19.21
C VAL A 79 -26.00 -12.36 -19.26
N SER A 80 -25.49 -12.98 -20.32
CA SER A 80 -25.66 -14.42 -20.55
C SER A 80 -24.95 -15.28 -19.51
N GLN A 81 -23.70 -14.96 -19.16
CA GLN A 81 -22.91 -15.73 -18.19
C GLN A 81 -23.45 -15.64 -16.75
N PRO A 82 -23.86 -14.45 -16.23
CA PRO A 82 -24.54 -14.36 -14.94
C PRO A 82 -25.87 -15.11 -14.88
N LEU A 83 -26.66 -15.08 -15.96
CA LEU A 83 -27.91 -15.86 -16.03
C LEU A 83 -27.63 -17.37 -15.99
N PHE A 84 -26.57 -17.84 -16.66
CA PHE A 84 -26.15 -19.24 -16.59
C PHE A 84 -25.66 -19.64 -15.19
N ALA A 85 -24.83 -18.82 -14.54
CA ALA A 85 -24.41 -19.06 -13.17
C ALA A 85 -25.61 -19.12 -12.20
N THR A 86 -26.59 -18.22 -12.40
CA THR A 86 -27.85 -18.22 -11.63
C THR A 86 -28.65 -19.51 -11.87
N GLN A 87 -28.72 -19.99 -13.11
CA GLN A 87 -29.38 -21.26 -13.45
C GLN A 87 -28.72 -22.45 -12.74
N LEU A 88 -27.39 -22.51 -12.70
CA LEU A 88 -26.66 -23.55 -11.97
C LEU A 88 -26.87 -23.43 -10.44
N LEU A 89 -26.99 -22.23 -9.89
CA LEU A 89 -27.33 -22.02 -8.47
C LEU A 89 -28.77 -22.44 -8.14
N LEU A 90 -29.72 -22.22 -9.06
CA LEU A 90 -31.11 -22.67 -8.88
C LEU A 90 -31.23 -24.20 -8.91
N ASP A 91 -30.37 -24.88 -9.67
CA ASP A 91 -30.22 -26.34 -9.66
C ASP A 91 -29.75 -26.83 -8.28
N ILE A 92 -28.69 -26.21 -7.73
CA ILE A 92 -28.16 -26.54 -6.39
C ILE A 92 -29.20 -26.31 -5.29
N ASN A 93 -30.00 -25.24 -5.39
CA ASN A 93 -31.03 -24.90 -4.41
C ASN A 93 -32.36 -25.65 -4.61
N GLU A 94 -32.36 -26.71 -5.44
CA GLU A 94 -33.52 -27.58 -5.68
C GLU A 94 -34.78 -26.81 -6.15
N ARG A 95 -34.60 -25.82 -7.04
CA ARG A 95 -35.70 -25.04 -7.66
C ARG A 95 -35.89 -25.41 -9.14
N PRO A 96 -36.37 -26.62 -9.47
CA PRO A 96 -36.34 -27.16 -10.84
C PRO A 96 -37.16 -26.35 -11.84
N HIS A 97 -38.34 -25.84 -11.46
CA HIS A 97 -39.18 -25.07 -12.38
C HIS A 97 -38.53 -23.74 -12.83
N LEU A 98 -37.89 -23.03 -11.91
CA LEU A 98 -37.18 -21.78 -12.23
C LEU A 98 -35.88 -22.09 -12.98
N CYS A 99 -35.17 -23.14 -12.57
CA CYS A 99 -33.95 -23.61 -13.23
C CYS A 99 -34.19 -23.97 -14.70
N THR A 100 -35.20 -24.79 -15.01
CA THR A 100 -35.49 -25.21 -16.39
C THR A 100 -35.95 -24.04 -17.25
N ARG A 101 -36.77 -23.13 -16.69
CA ARG A 101 -37.20 -21.92 -17.41
C ARG A 101 -35.98 -21.06 -17.76
N LEU A 102 -35.14 -20.74 -16.77
CA LEU A 102 -33.95 -19.92 -16.96
C LEU A 102 -32.93 -20.60 -17.90
N GLY A 103 -32.78 -21.92 -17.81
CA GLY A 103 -31.93 -22.72 -18.68
C GLY A 103 -32.33 -22.60 -20.15
N LYS A 104 -33.64 -22.61 -20.44
CA LYS A 104 -34.12 -22.34 -21.80
C LYS A 104 -33.70 -20.95 -22.28
N TRP A 105 -33.95 -19.89 -21.50
CA TRP A 105 -33.54 -18.53 -21.86
C TRP A 105 -32.03 -18.41 -22.10
N VAL A 106 -31.22 -19.03 -21.24
CA VAL A 106 -29.76 -19.02 -21.37
C VAL A 106 -29.33 -19.70 -22.66
N ASP A 107 -29.88 -20.86 -22.98
CA ASP A 107 -29.54 -21.62 -24.18
C ASP A 107 -29.90 -20.83 -25.45
N GLU A 108 -31.10 -20.26 -25.52
CA GLU A 108 -31.55 -19.43 -26.65
C GLU A 108 -30.67 -18.20 -26.85
N ILE A 109 -30.41 -17.45 -25.78
CA ILE A 109 -29.55 -16.27 -25.81
C ILE A 109 -28.13 -16.65 -26.27
N SER A 110 -27.58 -17.74 -25.74
CA SER A 110 -26.24 -18.22 -26.07
C SER A 110 -26.12 -18.60 -27.54
N LEU A 111 -27.13 -19.28 -28.09
CA LEU A 111 -27.18 -19.71 -29.49
C LEU A 111 -27.28 -18.51 -30.44
N VAL A 112 -28.13 -17.52 -30.14
CA VAL A 112 -28.27 -16.30 -30.96
C VAL A 112 -26.98 -15.48 -30.97
N PHE A 113 -26.37 -15.21 -29.82
CA PHE A 113 -25.11 -14.44 -29.78
C PHE A 113 -23.93 -15.20 -30.41
N SER A 114 -23.94 -16.52 -30.30
CA SER A 114 -22.99 -17.40 -31.00
C SER A 114 -23.10 -17.24 -32.52
N LEU A 115 -24.32 -17.28 -33.04
CA LEU A 115 -24.59 -17.08 -34.46
C LEU A 115 -24.10 -15.72 -34.95
N VAL A 116 -24.50 -14.64 -34.26
CA VAL A 116 -24.10 -13.28 -34.62
C VAL A 116 -22.57 -13.15 -34.63
N SER A 117 -21.90 -13.66 -33.59
CA SER A 117 -20.44 -13.66 -33.50
C SER A 117 -19.80 -14.41 -34.67
N GLY A 118 -20.32 -15.60 -35.02
CA GLY A 118 -19.84 -16.38 -36.17
C GLY A 118 -19.96 -15.65 -37.51
N VAL A 119 -21.11 -15.00 -37.75
CA VAL A 119 -21.33 -14.23 -38.98
C VAL A 119 -20.42 -13.00 -39.03
N ILE A 120 -20.26 -12.27 -37.92
CA ILE A 120 -19.37 -11.09 -37.85
C ILE A 120 -17.91 -11.50 -38.06
N VAL A 121 -17.44 -12.58 -37.45
CA VAL A 121 -16.07 -13.07 -37.62
C VAL A 121 -15.84 -13.54 -39.07
N THR A 122 -16.84 -14.15 -39.71
CA THR A 122 -16.80 -14.48 -41.14
C THR A 122 -16.74 -13.23 -42.01
N ALA A 123 -17.54 -12.21 -41.69
CA ALA A 123 -17.50 -10.93 -42.37
C ALA A 123 -16.13 -10.25 -42.24
N ILE A 124 -15.44 -10.38 -41.08
CA ILE A 124 -14.05 -9.94 -40.91
C ILE A 124 -13.12 -10.71 -41.86
N SER A 125 -13.29 -12.03 -42.02
CA SER A 125 -12.49 -12.84 -42.96
C SER A 125 -12.68 -12.38 -44.41
N VAL A 126 -13.93 -12.10 -44.83
CA VAL A 126 -14.25 -11.56 -46.15
C VAL A 126 -13.66 -10.15 -46.34
N ASP A 127 -13.82 -9.27 -45.35
CA ASP A 127 -13.25 -7.92 -45.36
C ASP A 127 -11.74 -7.93 -45.57
N ARG A 128 -11.02 -8.85 -44.90
CA ARG A 128 -9.58 -9.03 -45.06
C ARG A 128 -9.22 -9.56 -46.44
N LEU A 129 -9.95 -10.54 -46.98
CA LEU A 129 -9.71 -11.00 -48.35
C LEU A 129 -9.91 -9.87 -49.36
N LEU A 130 -10.99 -9.09 -49.19
CA LEU A 130 -11.37 -8.01 -50.08
C LEU A 130 -10.36 -6.86 -50.06
N ALA A 131 -9.82 -6.54 -48.88
CA ALA A 131 -8.72 -5.58 -48.72
C ALA A 131 -7.45 -6.02 -49.47
N LEU A 132 -7.14 -7.32 -49.49
CA LEU A 132 -5.98 -7.86 -50.21
C LEU A 132 -6.19 -7.85 -51.73
N LEU A 133 -7.38 -8.24 -52.20
CA LEU A 133 -7.65 -8.41 -53.63
C LEU A 133 -7.85 -7.07 -54.35
N MET A 134 -8.50 -6.11 -53.72
CA MET A 134 -8.87 -4.84 -54.38
C MET A 134 -7.88 -3.69 -54.13
N GLY A 135 -6.93 -3.85 -53.21
CA GLY A 135 -5.88 -2.86 -52.94
C GLY A 135 -6.44 -1.45 -52.71
N LEU A 136 -6.07 -0.49 -53.56
CA LEU A 136 -6.52 0.91 -53.45
C LEU A 136 -8.04 1.10 -53.66
N ARG A 137 -8.69 0.21 -54.43
CA ARG A 137 -10.14 0.28 -54.69
C ARG A 137 -10.98 -0.17 -53.49
N TYR A 138 -10.39 -0.91 -52.55
CA TYR A 138 -11.07 -1.41 -51.34
C TYR A 138 -11.81 -0.31 -50.57
N ARG A 139 -11.19 0.86 -50.37
CA ARG A 139 -11.77 1.97 -49.62
C ARG A 139 -13.03 2.57 -50.25
N HIS A 140 -13.18 2.46 -51.57
CA HIS A 140 -14.34 2.98 -52.30
C HIS A 140 -15.49 1.97 -52.35
N VAL A 141 -15.18 0.67 -52.33
CA VAL A 141 -16.17 -0.41 -52.42
C VAL A 141 -16.79 -0.73 -51.06
N VAL A 142 -15.94 -0.86 -50.03
CA VAL A 142 -16.35 -1.20 -48.67
C VAL A 142 -16.53 0.08 -47.87
N THR A 143 -17.77 0.55 -47.79
CA THR A 143 -18.12 1.79 -47.09
C THR A 143 -18.79 1.49 -45.75
N LEU A 144 -18.72 2.46 -44.83
CA LEU A 144 -19.30 2.33 -43.50
C LEU A 144 -20.81 2.09 -43.55
N MET A 145 -21.50 2.78 -44.46
CA MET A 145 -22.95 2.64 -44.66
C MET A 145 -23.35 1.22 -45.06
N ARG A 146 -22.65 0.63 -46.04
CA ARG A 146 -22.95 -0.73 -46.52
C ARG A 146 -22.73 -1.78 -45.43
N VAL A 147 -21.61 -1.68 -44.71
CA VAL A 147 -21.33 -2.59 -43.59
C VAL A 147 -22.31 -2.37 -42.42
N GLY A 148 -22.72 -1.12 -42.16
CA GLY A 148 -23.73 -0.80 -41.15
C GLY A 148 -25.10 -1.41 -41.44
N ILE A 149 -25.56 -1.36 -42.70
CA ILE A 149 -26.81 -2.02 -43.14
C ILE A 149 -26.69 -3.54 -42.94
N ALA A 150 -25.58 -4.14 -43.36
CA ALA A 150 -25.35 -5.58 -43.20
C ALA A 150 -25.37 -6.03 -41.74
N VAL A 151 -24.68 -5.29 -40.85
CA VAL A 151 -24.68 -5.56 -39.41
C VAL A 151 -26.10 -5.43 -38.85
N SER A 152 -26.84 -4.38 -39.20
CA SER A 152 -28.21 -4.17 -38.72
C SER A 152 -29.15 -5.32 -39.11
N PHE A 153 -29.00 -5.84 -40.34
CA PHE A 153 -29.75 -6.99 -40.81
C PHE A 153 -29.41 -8.28 -40.03
N ILE A 154 -28.13 -8.49 -39.71
CA ILE A 154 -27.70 -9.65 -38.89
C ILE A 154 -28.37 -9.62 -37.51
N TRP A 155 -28.42 -8.44 -36.87
CA TRP A 155 -29.10 -8.29 -35.57
C TRP A 155 -30.61 -8.52 -35.68
N LEU A 156 -31.25 -8.00 -36.73
CA LEU A 156 -32.67 -8.21 -36.98
C LEU A 156 -33.01 -9.70 -37.12
N LEU A 157 -32.20 -10.45 -37.87
CA LEU A 157 -32.37 -11.91 -38.00
C LEU A 157 -32.25 -12.62 -36.65
N GLY A 158 -31.28 -12.24 -35.81
CA GLY A 158 -31.13 -12.82 -34.47
C GLY A 158 -32.36 -12.57 -33.59
N VAL A 159 -32.95 -11.37 -33.66
CA VAL A 159 -34.18 -11.01 -32.95
C VAL A 159 -35.37 -11.83 -33.48
N ILE A 160 -35.49 -12.01 -34.80
CA ILE A 160 -36.55 -12.82 -35.42
C ILE A 160 -36.47 -14.27 -34.94
N CYS A 161 -35.28 -14.88 -34.91
CA CYS A 161 -35.10 -16.24 -34.38
C CYS A 161 -35.59 -16.33 -32.93
N ALA A 162 -35.16 -15.41 -32.06
CA ALA A 162 -35.58 -15.38 -30.67
C ALA A 162 -37.11 -15.24 -30.51
N PHE A 163 -37.77 -14.46 -31.38
CA PHE A 163 -39.23 -14.38 -31.40
C PHE A 163 -39.88 -15.70 -31.81
N ILE A 164 -39.38 -16.37 -32.85
CA ILE A 164 -39.91 -17.67 -33.29
C ILE A 164 -39.83 -18.71 -32.16
N ASP A 165 -38.72 -18.76 -31.42
CA ASP A 165 -38.54 -19.69 -30.30
C ASP A 165 -39.43 -19.38 -29.08
N ALA A 166 -39.79 -18.10 -28.92
CA ALA A 166 -40.72 -17.66 -27.88
C ALA A 166 -42.18 -18.05 -28.23
N PHE A 167 -42.59 -17.87 -29.48
CA PHE A 167 -43.96 -18.16 -29.94
C PHE A 167 -44.22 -19.65 -30.21
N TRP A 168 -43.23 -20.40 -30.71
CA TRP A 168 -43.34 -21.84 -31.01
C TRP A 168 -42.25 -22.65 -30.28
N PRO A 169 -42.40 -22.92 -28.96
CA PRO A 169 -41.31 -23.44 -28.13
C PRO A 169 -40.67 -24.75 -28.59
N ILE A 170 -41.43 -25.65 -29.21
CA ILE A 170 -40.98 -26.99 -29.60
C ILE A 170 -40.48 -26.96 -31.05
N LEU A 171 -41.34 -26.54 -31.99
CA LEU A 171 -40.99 -26.51 -33.41
C LEU A 171 -39.97 -25.42 -33.71
N GLY A 172 -40.06 -24.26 -33.05
CA GLY A 172 -39.12 -23.15 -33.15
C GLY A 172 -37.72 -23.61 -32.75
N SER A 173 -37.55 -24.18 -31.54
CA SER A 173 -36.23 -24.62 -31.06
C SER A 173 -35.56 -25.64 -32.01
N ILE A 174 -36.34 -26.54 -32.61
CA ILE A 174 -35.83 -27.48 -33.63
C ILE A 174 -35.40 -26.73 -34.90
N ILE A 175 -36.24 -25.85 -35.44
CA ILE A 175 -35.95 -25.06 -36.64
C ILE A 175 -34.72 -24.16 -36.41
N THR A 176 -34.69 -23.44 -35.30
CA THR A 176 -33.58 -22.58 -34.89
C THR A 176 -32.28 -23.38 -34.76
N GLY A 177 -32.32 -24.57 -34.16
CA GLY A 177 -31.16 -25.46 -34.09
C GLY A 177 -30.61 -25.85 -35.47
N TYR A 178 -31.47 -26.22 -36.42
CA TYR A 178 -31.05 -26.55 -37.79
C TYR A 178 -30.51 -25.32 -38.55
N VAL A 179 -31.19 -24.19 -38.46
CA VAL A 179 -30.78 -22.93 -39.10
C VAL A 179 -29.42 -22.49 -38.58
N ILE A 180 -29.20 -22.51 -37.27
CA ILE A 180 -27.92 -22.14 -36.65
C ILE A 180 -26.81 -23.09 -37.07
N THR A 181 -27.07 -24.39 -37.11
CA THR A 181 -26.09 -25.38 -37.55
C THR A 181 -25.69 -25.14 -39.00
N LEU A 182 -26.66 -24.91 -39.89
CA LEU A 182 -26.42 -24.59 -41.29
C LEU A 182 -25.63 -23.29 -41.47
N VAL A 183 -26.02 -22.22 -40.77
CA VAL A 183 -25.31 -20.93 -40.85
C VAL A 183 -23.90 -21.05 -40.30
N THR A 184 -23.69 -21.80 -39.22
CA THR A 184 -22.35 -22.05 -38.68
C THR A 184 -21.48 -22.79 -39.69
N LEU A 185 -21.99 -23.85 -40.32
CA LEU A 185 -21.25 -24.59 -41.36
C LEU A 185 -20.89 -23.71 -42.56
N THR A 186 -21.85 -22.90 -43.05
CA THR A 186 -21.58 -21.96 -44.15
C THR A 186 -20.54 -20.90 -43.77
N CYS A 187 -20.59 -20.35 -42.55
CA CYS A 187 -19.59 -19.43 -42.02
C CYS A 187 -18.18 -20.03 -42.00
N LEU A 188 -18.06 -21.31 -41.60
CA LEU A 188 -16.78 -22.03 -41.59
C LEU A 188 -16.23 -22.23 -43.01
N ILE A 189 -17.08 -22.65 -43.95
CA ILE A 189 -16.70 -22.85 -45.35
C ILE A 189 -16.20 -21.54 -45.98
N ILE A 190 -16.96 -20.46 -45.81
CA ILE A 190 -16.59 -19.13 -46.34
C ILE A 190 -15.27 -18.66 -45.72
N SER A 191 -15.11 -18.81 -44.41
CA SER A 191 -13.89 -18.41 -43.70
C SER A 191 -12.67 -19.21 -44.15
N ALA A 192 -12.81 -20.54 -44.30
CA ALA A 192 -11.76 -21.41 -44.80
C ALA A 192 -11.35 -21.04 -46.24
N TYR A 193 -12.32 -20.77 -47.11
CA TYR A 193 -12.07 -20.26 -48.46
C TYR A 193 -11.29 -18.94 -48.41
N CYS A 194 -11.72 -17.98 -47.59
CA CYS A 194 -11.07 -16.68 -47.47
C CYS A 194 -9.61 -16.80 -47.03
N TYR A 195 -9.32 -17.55 -45.97
CA TYR A 195 -7.95 -17.71 -45.50
C TYR A 195 -7.07 -18.47 -46.50
N THR A 196 -7.61 -19.51 -47.14
CA THR A 196 -6.88 -20.26 -48.18
C THR A 196 -6.49 -19.32 -49.32
N ARG A 197 -7.43 -18.51 -49.83
CA ARG A 197 -7.17 -17.52 -50.87
C ARG A 197 -6.17 -16.45 -50.44
N ILE A 198 -6.27 -15.95 -49.20
CA ILE A 198 -5.29 -15.00 -48.64
C ILE A 198 -3.89 -15.62 -48.62
N LEU A 199 -3.74 -16.85 -48.12
CA LEU A 199 -2.46 -17.54 -48.05
C LEU A 199 -1.86 -17.81 -49.44
N LEU A 200 -2.68 -18.29 -50.39
CA LEU A 200 -2.25 -18.52 -51.77
C LEU A 200 -1.80 -17.22 -52.45
N ARG A 201 -2.56 -16.13 -52.30
CA ARG A 201 -2.21 -14.84 -52.90
C ARG A 201 -0.94 -14.26 -52.28
N LEU A 202 -0.75 -14.41 -50.97
CA LEU A 202 0.48 -13.99 -50.29
C LEU A 202 1.70 -14.79 -50.78
N ARG A 203 1.56 -16.12 -50.96
CA ARG A 203 2.62 -16.96 -51.53
C ARG A 203 2.96 -16.57 -52.96
N HIS A 204 1.95 -16.34 -53.80
CA HIS A 204 2.14 -15.91 -55.18
C HIS A 204 2.87 -14.56 -55.26
N ASN A 205 2.45 -13.58 -54.44
CA ASN A 205 3.11 -12.27 -54.41
C ASN A 205 4.56 -12.36 -53.90
N GLN A 206 4.85 -13.28 -52.97
CA GLN A 206 6.23 -13.53 -52.52
C GLN A 206 7.09 -14.17 -53.62
N ALA A 207 6.54 -15.12 -54.37
CA ALA A 207 7.23 -15.74 -55.51
C ALA A 207 7.54 -14.74 -56.63
N GLN A 208 6.61 -13.82 -56.93
CA GLN A 208 6.85 -12.73 -57.90
C GLN A 208 7.92 -11.73 -57.44
N ILE A 209 7.97 -11.40 -56.14
CA ILE A 209 8.97 -10.48 -55.59
C ILE A 209 10.37 -11.12 -55.56
N GLN A 210 10.47 -12.43 -55.30
CA GLN A 210 11.75 -13.15 -55.33
C GLN A 210 12.25 -13.40 -56.76
N GLY A 211 11.37 -13.52 -57.75
CA GLY A 211 11.72 -13.69 -59.17
C GLY A 211 12.12 -12.40 -59.92
N HIS A 212 12.06 -11.22 -59.30
CA HIS A 212 12.41 -9.92 -59.91
C HIS A 212 13.68 -9.26 -59.32
N VAL A 213 14.48 -9.99 -58.53
CA VAL A 213 15.72 -9.46 -57.94
C VAL A 213 16.89 -9.61 -58.93
N GLU A 214 16.89 -8.86 -60.02
CA GLU A 214 18.11 -8.61 -60.82
C GLU A 214 18.27 -7.17 -61.35
N GLN A 215 17.42 -6.20 -60.99
CA GLN A 215 17.67 -4.79 -61.36
C GLN A 215 17.43 -3.79 -60.21
N PRO A 216 18.31 -2.79 -60.03
CA PRO A 216 18.22 -1.81 -58.95
C PRO A 216 17.36 -0.62 -59.38
N ALA A 217 16.15 -0.47 -58.80
CA ALA A 217 15.38 0.76 -58.93
C ALA A 217 14.46 1.04 -57.73
N GLY A 218 14.78 2.12 -57.00
CA GLY A 218 13.83 2.98 -56.26
C GLY A 218 13.36 2.54 -54.86
N PRO A 219 13.21 3.49 -53.90
CA PRO A 219 12.65 3.21 -52.57
C PRO A 219 11.11 3.11 -52.64
N GLY A 220 10.61 2.08 -53.33
CA GLY A 220 9.21 1.72 -53.30
C GLY A 220 8.88 1.06 -51.96
N ILE A 221 8.00 1.68 -51.16
CA ILE A 221 7.58 1.22 -49.84
C ILE A 221 7.17 -0.26 -49.90
N PRO A 222 7.92 -1.19 -49.28
CA PRO A 222 7.47 -2.56 -49.16
C PRO A 222 6.30 -2.54 -48.18
N LEU A 223 5.07 -2.55 -48.72
CA LEU A 223 3.85 -2.67 -47.94
C LEU A 223 4.03 -3.88 -47.03
N ASN A 224 4.15 -3.62 -45.73
CA ASN A 224 4.80 -4.49 -44.76
C ASN A 224 4.05 -5.84 -44.63
N VAL A 225 4.37 -6.79 -45.53
CA VAL A 225 3.68 -8.09 -45.68
C VAL A 225 3.67 -8.85 -44.35
N ALA A 226 4.74 -8.70 -43.55
CA ALA A 226 4.83 -9.25 -42.21
C ALA A 226 3.79 -8.66 -41.23
N ARG A 227 3.50 -7.37 -41.31
CA ARG A 227 2.45 -6.70 -40.51
C ARG A 227 1.06 -7.17 -40.94
N TYR A 228 0.82 -7.27 -42.25
CA TYR A 228 -0.44 -7.80 -42.80
C TYR A 228 -0.69 -9.26 -42.40
N ARG A 229 0.34 -10.11 -42.47
CA ARG A 229 0.31 -11.53 -42.03
C ARG A 229 -0.05 -11.67 -40.55
N ARG A 230 0.38 -10.74 -39.68
CA ARG A 230 0.01 -10.74 -38.25
C ARG A 230 -1.47 -10.41 -38.04
N THR A 231 -2.04 -9.45 -38.77
CA THR A 231 -3.46 -9.11 -38.69
C THR A 231 -4.36 -10.21 -39.28
N VAL A 232 -3.95 -10.84 -40.38
CA VAL A 232 -4.66 -11.99 -40.95
C VAL A 232 -4.60 -13.20 -40.01
N SER A 233 -3.43 -13.48 -39.42
CA SER A 233 -3.32 -14.57 -38.43
C SER A 233 -4.11 -14.30 -37.16
N ALA A 234 -4.28 -13.05 -36.74
CA ALA A 234 -5.21 -12.71 -35.65
C ALA A 234 -6.64 -13.15 -35.94
N GLY A 235 -7.18 -12.80 -37.12
CA GLY A 235 -8.51 -13.23 -37.55
C GLY A 235 -8.64 -14.75 -37.65
N ALA A 236 -7.60 -15.43 -38.13
CA ALA A 236 -7.58 -16.89 -38.22
C ALA A 236 -7.60 -17.56 -36.83
N TRP A 237 -6.87 -17.01 -35.87
CA TRP A 237 -6.89 -17.52 -34.48
C TRP A 237 -8.24 -17.30 -33.80
N VAL A 238 -8.87 -16.13 -33.99
CA VAL A 238 -10.25 -15.88 -33.51
C VAL A 238 -11.22 -16.91 -34.09
N GLN A 239 -11.06 -17.24 -35.38
CA GLN A 239 -11.87 -18.27 -36.04
C GLN A 239 -11.62 -19.68 -35.49
N ILE A 240 -10.36 -20.06 -35.22
CA ILE A 240 -10.01 -21.35 -34.59
C ILE A 240 -10.61 -21.44 -33.19
N THR A 241 -10.51 -20.37 -32.39
CA THR A 241 -11.11 -20.30 -31.07
C THR A 241 -12.63 -20.48 -31.14
N LEU A 242 -13.28 -19.86 -32.12
CA LEU A 242 -14.72 -20.04 -32.36
C LEU A 242 -15.06 -21.50 -32.66
N VAL A 243 -14.33 -22.16 -33.57
CA VAL A 243 -14.55 -23.60 -33.87
C VAL A 243 -14.38 -24.44 -32.62
N ALA A 244 -13.27 -24.25 -31.89
CA ALA A 244 -12.96 -25.03 -30.70
C ALA A 244 -14.03 -24.88 -29.59
N CYS A 245 -14.61 -23.68 -29.47
CA CYS A 245 -15.61 -23.39 -28.46
C CYS A 245 -17.03 -23.84 -28.85
N TYR A 246 -17.37 -23.83 -30.14
CA TYR A 246 -18.77 -23.97 -30.61
C TYR A 246 -19.05 -25.37 -31.18
N LEU A 247 -18.06 -26.01 -31.81
CA LEU A 247 -18.19 -27.36 -32.35
C LEU A 247 -18.64 -28.39 -31.30
N PRO A 248 -18.11 -28.40 -30.04
CA PRO A 248 -18.57 -29.33 -29.03
C PRO A 248 -20.08 -29.22 -28.73
N ARG A 249 -20.63 -28.01 -28.73
CA ARG A 249 -22.07 -27.77 -28.45
C ARG A 249 -22.96 -28.36 -29.54
N SER A 250 -22.56 -28.21 -30.80
CA SER A 250 -23.26 -28.79 -31.96
C SER A 250 -23.19 -30.32 -31.95
N LEU A 251 -22.04 -30.89 -31.58
CA LEU A 251 -21.86 -32.33 -31.47
C LEU A 251 -22.77 -32.92 -30.38
N VAL A 252 -22.85 -32.30 -29.19
CA VAL A 252 -23.75 -32.77 -28.12
C VAL A 252 -25.21 -32.84 -28.58
N GLY A 253 -25.68 -31.84 -29.34
CA GLY A 253 -27.03 -31.86 -29.92
C GLY A 253 -27.23 -33.01 -30.93
N LEU A 254 -26.26 -33.21 -31.83
CA LEU A 254 -26.30 -34.29 -32.83
C LEU A 254 -26.27 -35.68 -32.18
N PHE A 255 -25.37 -35.90 -31.23
CA PHE A 255 -25.26 -37.18 -30.52
C PHE A 255 -26.51 -37.49 -29.70
N GLY A 256 -27.12 -36.48 -29.06
CA GLY A 256 -28.39 -36.65 -28.34
C GLY A 256 -29.58 -36.99 -29.25
N ALA A 257 -29.55 -36.57 -30.53
CA ALA A 257 -30.59 -36.88 -31.51
C ALA A 257 -30.40 -38.25 -32.18
N LEU A 258 -29.14 -38.68 -32.38
CA LEU A 258 -28.81 -39.91 -33.10
C LEU A 258 -28.63 -41.14 -32.20
N PHE A 259 -28.33 -40.94 -30.91
CA PHE A 259 -28.01 -42.02 -29.98
C PHE A 259 -28.84 -41.89 -28.69
N SER A 260 -29.25 -43.03 -28.12
CA SER A 260 -29.97 -43.11 -26.86
C SER A 260 -29.06 -42.87 -25.65
N LEU A 261 -28.56 -41.64 -25.50
CA LEU A 261 -27.74 -41.22 -24.35
C LEU A 261 -28.60 -41.00 -23.10
N SER A 262 -28.00 -41.20 -21.92
CA SER A 262 -28.68 -40.90 -20.65
C SER A 262 -28.97 -39.39 -20.54
N ALA A 263 -30.12 -39.03 -19.95
CA ALA A 263 -30.50 -37.63 -19.72
C ALA A 263 -29.43 -36.85 -18.91
N VAL A 264 -28.73 -37.56 -18.03
CA VAL A 264 -27.64 -37.06 -17.20
C VAL A 264 -26.43 -36.67 -18.04
N SER A 265 -25.98 -37.56 -18.93
CA SER A 265 -24.86 -37.30 -19.84
C SER A 265 -25.16 -36.13 -20.78
N ILE A 266 -26.38 -36.04 -21.29
CA ILE A 266 -26.82 -34.93 -22.14
C ILE A 266 -26.81 -33.61 -21.36
N THR A 267 -27.37 -33.59 -20.14
CA THR A 267 -27.42 -32.39 -19.29
C THR A 267 -26.01 -31.87 -18.95
N LEU A 268 -25.10 -32.77 -18.55
CA LEU A 268 -23.71 -32.41 -18.27
C LEU A 268 -22.99 -31.91 -19.52
N GLY A 269 -23.20 -32.59 -20.66
CA GLY A 269 -22.67 -32.18 -21.96
C GLY A 269 -23.11 -30.76 -22.33
N ILE A 270 -24.39 -30.43 -22.17
CA ILE A 270 -24.93 -29.09 -22.42
C ILE A 270 -24.26 -28.06 -21.49
N ARG A 271 -24.12 -28.33 -20.19
CA ARG A 271 -23.50 -27.38 -19.23
C ARG A 271 -22.03 -27.09 -19.55
N CYS A 272 -21.25 -28.13 -19.82
CA CYS A 272 -19.84 -28.00 -20.16
C CYS A 272 -19.65 -27.27 -21.49
N THR A 273 -20.41 -27.64 -22.51
CA THR A 273 -20.31 -27.00 -23.83
C THR A 273 -20.83 -25.57 -23.85
N THR A 274 -21.83 -25.23 -23.04
CA THR A 274 -22.27 -23.83 -22.84
C THR A 274 -21.15 -22.98 -22.21
N SER A 275 -20.44 -23.52 -21.23
CA SER A 275 -19.27 -22.84 -20.63
C SER A 275 -18.14 -22.64 -21.66
N LEU A 276 -17.92 -23.61 -22.55
CA LEU A 276 -16.96 -23.48 -23.65
C LEU A 276 -17.38 -22.40 -24.66
N VAL A 277 -18.66 -22.32 -25.01
CA VAL A 277 -19.19 -21.26 -25.89
C VAL A 277 -18.90 -19.88 -25.28
N PHE A 278 -19.12 -19.70 -23.98
CA PHE A 278 -18.85 -18.42 -23.31
C PHE A 278 -17.37 -18.10 -23.13
N LEU A 279 -16.51 -19.12 -23.05
CA LEU A 279 -15.06 -18.94 -23.01
C LEU A 279 -14.56 -18.18 -24.24
N ASN A 280 -15.18 -18.35 -25.41
CA ASN A 280 -14.85 -17.61 -26.63
C ASN A 280 -14.85 -16.08 -26.41
N SER A 281 -15.92 -15.56 -25.80
CA SER A 281 -16.07 -14.12 -25.52
C SER A 281 -15.02 -13.61 -24.53
N SER A 282 -14.55 -14.48 -23.62
CA SER A 282 -13.48 -14.16 -22.66
C SER A 282 -12.08 -14.15 -23.29
N LEU A 283 -11.86 -14.94 -24.35
CA LEU A 283 -10.56 -15.06 -25.01
C LEU A 283 -10.29 -13.92 -26.01
N ASN A 284 -11.33 -13.33 -26.60
CA ASN A 284 -11.21 -12.32 -27.66
C ASN A 284 -10.34 -11.10 -27.29
N PRO A 285 -10.47 -10.47 -26.10
CA PRO A 285 -9.61 -9.37 -25.68
C PRO A 285 -8.10 -9.72 -25.69
N PHE A 286 -7.75 -10.92 -25.24
CA PHE A 286 -6.36 -11.40 -25.23
C PHE A 286 -5.84 -11.64 -26.64
N LEU A 287 -6.65 -12.20 -27.52
CA LEU A 287 -6.30 -12.42 -28.94
C LEU A 287 -6.02 -11.09 -29.65
N TYR A 288 -6.87 -10.07 -29.43
CA TYR A 288 -6.65 -8.73 -29.97
C TYR A 288 -5.36 -8.11 -29.45
N CYS A 289 -5.14 -8.13 -28.13
CA CYS A 289 -3.93 -7.57 -27.53
C CYS A 289 -2.65 -8.32 -27.95
N TRP A 290 -2.70 -9.64 -28.14
CA TRP A 290 -1.55 -10.41 -28.55
C TRP A 290 -1.12 -10.14 -30.00
N LYS A 291 -2.09 -10.05 -30.93
CA LYS A 291 -1.80 -10.00 -32.37
C LYS A 291 -1.93 -8.60 -32.99
N MET A 292 -2.70 -7.68 -32.41
CA MET A 292 -2.93 -6.33 -32.94
C MET A 292 -2.15 -5.28 -32.14
N ASN A 293 -0.99 -4.88 -32.65
CA ASN A 293 -0.10 -3.93 -31.96
C ASN A 293 -0.76 -2.58 -31.65
N GLY A 294 -1.59 -2.03 -32.55
CA GLY A 294 -2.28 -0.74 -32.33
C GLY A 294 -3.22 -0.80 -31.14
N ILE A 295 -4.10 -1.81 -31.12
CA ILE A 295 -5.00 -2.09 -29.98
C ILE A 295 -4.20 -2.36 -28.71
N ARG A 296 -3.13 -3.16 -28.77
CA ARG A 296 -2.28 -3.43 -27.61
C ARG A 296 -1.71 -2.15 -27.00
N GLN A 297 -1.23 -1.21 -27.83
CA GLN A 297 -0.71 0.06 -27.32
C GLN A 297 -1.82 0.93 -26.77
N ALA A 298 -2.95 1.05 -27.47
CA ALA A 298 -4.11 1.78 -26.97
C ALA A 298 -4.61 1.24 -25.61
N VAL A 299 -4.65 -0.09 -25.43
CA VAL A 299 -4.98 -0.74 -24.16
C VAL A 299 -3.93 -0.45 -23.09
N LYS A 300 -2.63 -0.52 -23.42
CA LYS A 300 -1.55 -0.13 -22.49
C LYS A 300 -1.67 1.31 -22.03
N ASP A 301 -1.95 2.23 -22.96
CA ASP A 301 -2.08 3.66 -22.64
C ASP A 301 -3.34 3.94 -21.82
N LEU A 302 -4.46 3.26 -22.12
CA LEU A 302 -5.67 3.29 -21.31
C LEU A 302 -5.41 2.75 -19.90
N MET A 303 -4.73 1.62 -19.76
CA MET A 303 -4.39 1.06 -18.44
C MET A 303 -3.46 1.98 -17.67
N LYS A 304 -2.45 2.59 -18.32
CA LYS A 304 -1.60 3.62 -17.69
C LYS A 304 -2.44 4.80 -17.19
N GLN A 305 -3.32 5.33 -18.02
CA GLN A 305 -4.19 6.47 -17.70
C GLN A 305 -5.19 6.13 -16.58
N TYR A 306 -5.84 4.97 -16.62
CA TYR A 306 -6.83 4.56 -15.62
C TYR A 306 -6.20 4.08 -14.32
N CYS A 307 -5.07 3.36 -14.32
CA CYS A 307 -4.34 3.06 -13.08
C CYS A 307 -3.84 4.34 -12.40
N CYS A 308 -3.42 5.34 -13.19
CA CYS A 308 -3.11 6.67 -12.70
C CYS A 308 -4.33 7.38 -12.08
N ASN A 309 -5.54 7.23 -12.65
CA ASN A 309 -6.76 7.86 -12.12
C ASN A 309 -7.43 7.08 -10.99
N ILE A 310 -7.28 5.76 -10.93
CA ILE A 310 -7.82 4.92 -9.86
C ILE A 310 -6.96 5.05 -8.60
N SER A 311 -5.64 5.18 -8.73
CA SER A 311 -4.76 5.49 -7.58
C SER A 311 -5.10 6.83 -6.92
N SER A 312 -5.55 7.84 -7.70
CA SER A 312 -6.00 9.13 -7.15
C SER A 312 -7.38 9.05 -6.45
N LEU A 313 -8.29 8.17 -6.90
CA LEU A 313 -9.57 7.90 -6.26
C LEU A 313 -9.41 7.08 -4.96
N ILE A 314 -8.53 6.08 -4.93
CA ILE A 314 -8.23 5.27 -3.73
C ILE A 314 -7.64 6.16 -2.62
N HIS A 315 -6.83 7.16 -2.96
CA HIS A 315 -6.29 8.11 -1.98
C HIS A 315 -7.40 9.00 -1.36
N ARG A 316 -8.54 9.20 -2.05
CA ARG A 316 -9.62 10.10 -1.62
C ARG A 316 -10.79 9.39 -0.92
N SER A 317 -10.94 8.09 -1.13
CA SER A 317 -12.01 7.28 -0.53
C SER A 317 -11.42 6.00 0.05
N ARG A 318 -11.64 5.72 1.34
CA ARG A 318 -11.41 4.42 2.00
C ARG A 318 -12.32 3.32 1.41
N MET A 319 -12.27 3.08 0.10
CA MET A 319 -13.01 2.01 -0.54
C MET A 319 -12.17 0.73 -0.50
N GLU A 320 -12.69 -0.28 0.20
CA GLU A 320 -12.14 -1.63 0.12
C GLU A 320 -12.46 -2.23 -1.25
N ILE A 321 -11.42 -2.49 -2.04
CA ILE A 321 -11.56 -3.15 -3.34
C ILE A 321 -11.71 -4.67 -3.11
N PRO A 322 -12.74 -5.33 -3.68
CA PRO A 322 -12.92 -6.77 -3.58
C PRO A 322 -11.70 -7.56 -4.10
N ARG A 323 -11.31 -8.61 -3.37
CA ARG A 323 -10.11 -9.44 -3.65
C ARG A 323 -10.04 -9.99 -5.08
N TRP A 324 -11.17 -10.22 -5.76
CA TRP A 324 -11.21 -10.70 -7.14
C TRP A 324 -10.80 -9.64 -8.17
N PHE A 325 -11.03 -8.35 -7.89
CA PHE A 325 -10.57 -7.25 -8.76
C PHE A 325 -9.04 -7.11 -8.70
N LYS A 326 -8.44 -7.39 -7.53
CA LYS A 326 -6.98 -7.50 -7.37
C LYS A 326 -6.39 -8.64 -8.20
N PHE A 327 -7.12 -9.74 -8.39
CA PHE A 327 -6.65 -10.92 -9.14
C PHE A 327 -6.58 -10.67 -10.65
N ILE A 328 -7.55 -9.94 -11.22
CA ILE A 328 -7.56 -9.53 -12.64
C ILE A 328 -6.51 -8.45 -12.92
N LEU A 329 -6.29 -7.57 -11.95
CA LEU A 329 -5.21 -6.59 -11.99
C LEU A 329 -3.83 -7.29 -11.90
N LEU A 330 -3.68 -8.32 -11.05
CA LEU A 330 -2.42 -9.06 -10.87
C LEU A 330 -1.94 -9.73 -12.17
N LEU A 331 -2.85 -10.31 -12.97
CA LEU A 331 -2.49 -11.04 -14.19
C LEU A 331 -2.11 -10.11 -15.37
N SER A 332 -2.41 -8.81 -15.29
CA SER A 332 -2.01 -7.80 -16.27
C SER A 332 -0.91 -6.84 -15.77
N ILE A 333 -0.65 -6.80 -14.45
CA ILE A 333 0.28 -5.86 -13.76
C ILE A 333 1.56 -6.54 -13.23
N LEU A 334 1.99 -7.69 -13.76
CA LEU A 334 3.34 -8.19 -13.44
C LEU A 334 4.44 -7.32 -14.10
N ARG A 335 4.65 -6.07 -13.64
CA ARG A 335 5.97 -5.45 -13.34
C ARG A 335 6.01 -3.95 -12.99
N GLN A 336 4.94 -3.17 -13.12
CA GLN A 336 5.02 -1.70 -12.96
C GLN A 336 3.83 -1.13 -12.19
N GLU A 337 4.11 -0.52 -11.03
CA GLU A 337 3.15 0.28 -10.27
C GLU A 337 3.28 1.76 -10.68
N PHE A 338 2.14 2.37 -11.04
CA PHE A 338 2.06 3.74 -11.52
C PHE A 338 1.35 4.61 -10.48
N VAL A 339 1.98 5.70 -10.06
CA VAL A 339 1.38 6.71 -9.15
C VAL A 339 1.20 8.02 -9.91
N SER A 340 -0.02 8.56 -9.90
CA SER A 340 -0.36 9.81 -10.59
C SER A 340 -0.42 11.00 -9.65
N ALA A 341 0.17 12.11 -10.10
CA ALA A 341 -0.05 13.44 -9.55
C ALA A 341 -0.02 14.44 -10.72
N ASP A 342 -1.15 15.11 -11.01
CA ASP A 342 -1.31 16.19 -12.00
C ASP A 342 -0.45 16.04 -13.28
N ASN A 343 -0.78 15.05 -14.12
CA ASN A 343 -0.10 14.74 -15.39
C ASN A 343 1.37 14.28 -15.29
N ILE A 344 1.88 13.97 -14.09
CA ILE A 344 3.19 13.33 -13.89
C ILE A 344 2.97 11.89 -13.45
N CYS A 345 3.50 10.95 -14.24
CA CYS A 345 3.37 9.52 -14.01
C CYS A 345 4.69 8.99 -13.45
N ARG A 346 4.67 8.57 -12.18
CA ARG A 346 5.84 7.99 -11.54
C ARG A 346 5.81 6.49 -11.71
N THR A 347 6.91 5.95 -12.19
CA THR A 347 7.12 4.52 -12.34
C THR A 347 8.14 4.06 -11.32
N PHE A 348 7.72 3.13 -10.47
CA PHE A 348 8.63 2.37 -9.63
C PHE A 348 8.88 1.03 -10.31
N SER A 349 10.14 0.71 -10.57
CA SER A 349 10.51 -0.58 -11.14
C SER A 349 11.02 -1.49 -10.02
N PHE A 350 10.24 -2.52 -9.69
CA PHE A 350 10.69 -3.55 -8.75
C PHE A 350 11.21 -4.77 -9.51
N HIS A 351 12.51 -5.00 -9.43
CA HIS A 351 13.16 -6.16 -10.02
C HIS A 351 13.83 -6.98 -8.93
N ILE A 352 13.14 -8.02 -8.46
CA ILE A 352 13.54 -8.91 -7.35
C ILE A 352 14.98 -9.42 -7.49
N ARG A 353 15.52 -9.56 -8.70
CA ARG A 353 16.88 -10.05 -8.95
C ARG A 353 17.94 -8.97 -9.24
N GLN A 354 17.56 -7.82 -9.81
CA GLN A 354 18.55 -6.82 -10.25
C GLN A 354 18.86 -5.79 -9.15
N ASN A 355 17.89 -5.48 -8.30
CA ASN A 355 18.02 -4.46 -7.26
C ASN A 355 18.27 -5.06 -5.88
N LEU A 356 18.67 -6.34 -5.83
CA LEU A 356 18.89 -7.10 -4.60
C LEU A 356 20.38 -7.20 -4.29
N VAL A 357 20.73 -6.99 -3.02
CA VAL A 357 22.00 -7.46 -2.45
C VAL A 357 21.67 -8.49 -1.37
N ALA A 358 21.99 -9.74 -1.65
CA ALA A 358 21.74 -10.86 -0.73
C ALA A 358 22.73 -10.85 0.44
N ASP A 359 22.28 -11.35 1.60
CA ASP A 359 23.03 -11.42 2.86
C ASP A 359 23.60 -10.08 3.32
N HIS A 360 22.89 -9.00 3.03
CA HIS A 360 23.27 -7.65 3.44
C HIS A 360 22.05 -6.89 3.97
N ALA A 361 22.31 -5.95 4.86
CA ALA A 361 21.35 -4.99 5.37
C ALA A 361 22.02 -3.61 5.50
N LEU A 362 21.23 -2.55 5.32
CA LEU A 362 21.67 -1.20 5.60
C LEU A 362 21.44 -0.91 7.09
N GLU A 363 22.51 -0.78 7.86
CA GLU A 363 22.45 -0.56 9.31
C GLU A 363 22.47 0.92 9.68
N GLY A 364 21.82 1.30 10.80
CA GLY A 364 21.79 2.68 11.30
C GLY A 364 20.88 3.65 10.52
N HIS A 365 20.20 3.16 9.48
CA HIS A 365 19.33 3.94 8.59
C HIS A 365 17.86 3.47 8.58
N VAL A 366 17.52 2.49 9.41
CA VAL A 366 16.15 1.99 9.55
C VAL A 366 15.34 3.00 10.36
N PHE A 367 14.36 3.64 9.74
CA PHE A 367 13.49 4.62 10.42
C PHE A 367 12.10 4.05 10.75
N LYS A 368 11.72 2.93 10.14
CA LYS A 368 10.42 2.29 10.35
C LYS A 368 10.50 0.78 10.13
N VAL A 369 9.87 0.03 11.02
CA VAL A 369 9.80 -1.43 10.99
C VAL A 369 8.34 -1.87 10.85
N ALA A 370 8.09 -2.86 10.01
CA ALA A 370 6.78 -3.46 9.79
C ALA A 370 6.89 -4.97 9.64
N THR A 371 5.78 -5.67 9.87
CA THR A 371 5.66 -7.12 9.64
C THR A 371 4.80 -7.34 8.41
N VAL A 372 5.32 -8.08 7.43
CA VAL A 372 4.63 -8.39 6.17
C VAL A 372 4.77 -9.87 5.81
N THR A 373 3.92 -10.35 4.92
CA THR A 373 3.94 -11.75 4.48
C THR A 373 4.85 -11.99 3.27
N THR A 374 5.05 -10.95 2.45
CA THR A 374 5.80 -11.05 1.19
C THR A 374 6.67 -9.83 0.95
N ILE A 375 7.76 -10.00 0.19
CA ILE A 375 8.66 -8.90 -0.19
C ILE A 375 7.93 -7.77 -0.95
N PRO A 376 7.03 -8.04 -1.92
CA PRO A 376 6.26 -6.99 -2.59
C PRO A 376 5.42 -6.14 -1.63
N GLU A 377 4.90 -6.72 -0.55
CA GLU A 377 4.17 -5.98 0.47
C GLU A 377 5.08 -4.97 1.19
N CYS A 378 6.31 -5.36 1.53
CA CYS A 378 7.32 -4.43 2.07
C CYS A 378 7.64 -3.30 1.09
N HIS A 379 7.76 -3.63 -0.19
CA HIS A 379 8.02 -2.66 -1.26
C HIS A 379 6.90 -1.60 -1.36
N ILE A 380 5.64 -2.02 -1.29
CA ILE A 380 4.48 -1.12 -1.30
C ILE A 380 4.51 -0.17 -0.09
N LEU A 381 4.85 -0.68 1.11
CA LEU A 381 4.99 0.16 2.30
C LEU A 381 6.07 1.24 2.09
N CYS A 382 7.21 0.87 1.49
CA CYS A 382 8.29 1.79 1.19
C CYS A 382 7.90 2.85 0.14
N ILE A 383 7.24 2.47 -0.96
CA ILE A 383 6.79 3.42 -1.98
C ILE A 383 5.87 4.48 -1.38
N ASN A 384 4.97 4.06 -0.48
CA ASN A 384 3.95 4.93 0.10
C ASN A 384 4.49 5.87 1.19
N ASP A 385 5.68 5.64 1.76
CA ASP A 385 6.30 6.53 2.74
C ASP A 385 7.43 7.33 2.08
N CYS A 386 7.25 8.64 1.91
CA CYS A 386 8.19 9.52 1.21
C CYS A 386 9.63 9.52 1.75
N ARG A 387 9.84 9.09 3.00
CA ARG A 387 11.17 8.96 3.61
C ARG A 387 11.93 7.74 3.12
N CYS A 388 11.23 6.71 2.65
CA CYS A 388 11.86 5.47 2.26
C CYS A 388 12.64 5.61 0.94
N VAL A 389 13.90 5.17 0.95
CA VAL A 389 14.79 5.16 -0.23
C VAL A 389 15.32 3.76 -0.53
N SER A 390 15.40 2.88 0.48
CA SER A 390 15.70 1.45 0.32
C SER A 390 15.01 0.65 1.42
N MET A 391 15.09 -0.68 1.37
CA MET A 391 14.52 -1.54 2.42
C MET A 391 15.41 -2.76 2.70
N ASN A 392 15.44 -3.20 3.95
CA ASN A 392 15.95 -4.52 4.33
C ASN A 392 14.76 -5.47 4.55
N TYR A 393 14.88 -6.69 4.07
CA TYR A 393 13.89 -7.75 4.26
C TYR A 393 14.52 -8.98 4.91
N GLU A 394 14.05 -9.34 6.10
CA GLU A 394 14.57 -10.47 6.87
C GLU A 394 13.59 -11.66 6.84
N HIS A 395 13.74 -12.53 5.84
CA HIS A 395 12.79 -13.62 5.59
C HIS A 395 12.66 -14.66 6.73
N LYS A 396 13.65 -14.74 7.63
CA LYS A 396 13.68 -15.69 8.75
C LYS A 396 12.99 -15.15 10.01
N THR A 397 12.64 -13.88 10.04
CA THR A 397 12.08 -13.22 11.22
C THR A 397 10.56 -13.17 11.11
N ALA A 398 9.84 -13.65 12.13
CA ALA A 398 8.37 -13.69 12.10
C ALA A 398 7.72 -12.30 12.34
N GLN A 399 8.45 -11.38 12.99
CA GLN A 399 8.00 -10.02 13.29
C GLN A 399 9.07 -9.02 12.86
N GLY A 400 8.64 -7.86 12.34
CA GLY A 400 9.56 -6.79 11.94
C GLY A 400 10.48 -7.14 10.76
N ASN A 401 10.03 -8.06 9.90
CA ASN A 401 10.79 -8.55 8.76
C ASN A 401 10.94 -7.52 7.62
N CYS A 402 10.17 -6.44 7.62
CA CYS A 402 10.30 -5.34 6.68
C CYS A 402 10.85 -4.10 7.40
N GLN A 403 12.06 -3.68 7.03
CA GLN A 403 12.73 -2.50 7.57
C GLN A 403 12.89 -1.47 6.46
N MET A 404 12.30 -0.30 6.63
CA MET A 404 12.39 0.81 5.67
C MET A 404 13.54 1.73 6.03
N ASN A 405 14.35 2.07 5.03
CA ASN A 405 15.56 2.85 5.22
C ASN A 405 15.43 4.25 4.62
N ASP A 406 15.99 5.24 5.31
CA ASP A 406 16.02 6.66 4.89
C ASP A 406 17.18 6.97 3.92
N ALA A 407 18.07 6.02 3.72
CA ALA A 407 19.21 6.07 2.82
C ALA A 407 19.27 4.83 1.93
N ASN A 408 20.17 4.85 0.95
CA ASN A 408 20.52 3.69 0.12
C ASN A 408 22.03 3.48 0.11
N ARG A 409 22.48 2.39 -0.51
CA ARG A 409 23.90 2.02 -0.62
C ARG A 409 24.77 3.04 -1.36
N TYR A 410 24.19 3.90 -2.20
CA TYR A 410 24.92 4.95 -2.91
C TYR A 410 25.16 6.15 -2.02
N MET A 411 24.17 6.52 -1.21
CA MET A 411 24.27 7.61 -0.24
C MET A 411 25.18 7.25 0.94
N LYS A 412 25.13 5.98 1.39
CA LYS A 412 25.83 5.49 2.59
C LYS A 412 26.46 4.11 2.36
N PRO A 413 27.53 4.02 1.53
CA PRO A 413 28.12 2.74 1.15
C PRO A 413 28.70 1.96 2.34
N ALA A 414 29.30 2.64 3.31
CA ALA A 414 29.87 2.01 4.52
C ALA A 414 28.82 1.45 5.49
N ALA A 415 27.55 1.85 5.35
CA ALA A 415 26.45 1.37 6.19
C ALA A 415 25.84 0.06 5.69
N LEU A 416 26.13 -0.35 4.44
CA LEU A 416 25.69 -1.62 3.91
C LEU A 416 26.62 -2.72 4.44
N ARG A 417 26.12 -3.52 5.37
CA ARG A 417 26.91 -4.54 6.07
C ARG A 417 26.38 -5.93 5.79
N TYR A 418 27.30 -6.89 5.81
CA TYR A 418 26.96 -8.30 5.71
C TYR A 418 26.09 -8.69 6.91
N LYS A 419 24.92 -9.27 6.63
CA LYS A 419 23.99 -9.81 7.61
C LYS A 419 23.33 -11.05 7.02
N TYR A 420 23.76 -12.21 7.52
CA TYR A 420 23.32 -13.50 7.01
C TYR A 420 21.79 -13.65 7.03
N GLY A 421 21.20 -13.96 5.87
CA GLY A 421 19.75 -14.13 5.70
C GLY A 421 18.95 -12.84 5.49
N ALA A 422 19.57 -11.66 5.54
CA ALA A 422 18.92 -10.40 5.18
C ALA A 422 19.00 -10.14 3.67
N LEU A 423 17.96 -9.51 3.11
CA LEU A 423 17.87 -9.13 1.71
C LEU A 423 17.72 -7.61 1.61
N TYR A 424 18.74 -6.93 1.09
CA TYR A 424 18.70 -5.48 0.86
C TYR A 424 18.17 -5.16 -0.54
N TYR A 425 17.26 -4.20 -0.65
CA TYR A 425 16.68 -3.76 -1.92
C TYR A 425 16.80 -2.25 -2.15
N ASP A 426 17.31 -1.86 -3.32
CA ASP A 426 17.22 -0.48 -3.80
C ASP A 426 15.84 -0.16 -4.38
N LEU A 427 15.32 1.03 -4.06
CA LEU A 427 14.11 1.56 -4.69
C LEU A 427 14.47 2.29 -5.98
N VAL A 428 14.42 1.58 -7.12
CA VAL A 428 14.68 2.18 -8.44
C VAL A 428 13.46 2.95 -8.94
N ARG A 429 13.67 4.24 -9.21
CA ARG A 429 12.64 5.22 -9.58
C ARG A 429 12.90 5.75 -10.97
N GLU A 430 11.85 5.86 -11.76
CA GLU A 430 11.86 6.61 -13.01
C GLU A 430 10.73 7.65 -12.98
N TYR A 431 11.08 8.91 -13.23
CA TYR A 431 10.12 10.00 -13.32
C TYR A 431 9.81 10.24 -14.81
N SER A 432 8.57 10.00 -15.22
CA SER A 432 8.10 10.31 -16.58
C SER A 432 7.06 11.43 -16.52
N VAL A 433 7.29 12.52 -17.23
CA VAL A 433 6.30 13.60 -17.38
C VAL A 433 5.40 13.24 -18.55
N SER A 434 4.08 13.18 -18.31
CA SER A 434 3.09 13.07 -19.37
C SER A 434 2.88 14.47 -19.96
N ASP A 435 3.83 14.91 -20.78
CA ASP A 435 3.54 15.92 -21.80
C ASP A 435 3.99 15.40 -23.17
N LYS A 436 2.99 14.94 -23.94
CA LYS A 436 3.05 14.68 -25.39
C LYS A 436 4.36 14.09 -25.92
N GLY A 437 4.91 13.08 -25.25
CA GLY A 437 6.02 12.27 -25.77
C GLY A 437 7.35 13.01 -25.95
N ARG A 438 7.61 14.12 -25.23
CA ARG A 438 8.96 14.69 -25.13
C ARG A 438 9.51 14.48 -23.73
N PRO A 439 10.70 13.88 -23.56
CA PRO A 439 11.41 13.93 -22.30
C PRO A 439 11.74 15.39 -22.02
N LEU A 440 11.22 15.96 -20.92
CA LEU A 440 11.81 17.19 -20.38
C LEU A 440 13.19 16.83 -19.82
N SER A 441 14.18 16.82 -20.71
CA SER A 441 15.51 17.22 -20.31
C SER A 441 15.41 18.68 -19.89
N SER A 442 15.69 18.94 -18.62
CA SER A 442 16.21 20.19 -18.06
C SER A 442 16.10 21.40 -18.98
N LYS A 443 15.16 22.31 -18.67
CA LYS A 443 15.46 23.75 -18.68
C LYS A 443 14.42 24.68 -18.04
N THR A 444 13.19 24.25 -17.70
CA THR A 444 12.21 25.15 -17.04
C THR A 444 11.14 24.53 -16.10
N GLY A 445 11.14 23.21 -15.84
CA GLY A 445 10.07 22.57 -15.04
C GLY A 445 10.44 22.28 -13.58
N GLN A 446 9.70 22.84 -12.62
CA GLN A 446 9.80 22.48 -11.20
C GLN A 446 9.64 20.95 -11.01
N CYS A 447 10.53 20.34 -10.21
CA CYS A 447 10.35 18.96 -9.77
C CYS A 447 9.11 18.86 -8.89
N VAL A 448 8.17 17.98 -9.27
CA VAL A 448 6.97 17.70 -8.47
C VAL A 448 6.85 16.20 -8.19
N ASN A 449 7.22 15.79 -6.98
CA ASN A 449 7.00 14.46 -6.43
C ASN A 449 5.99 14.40 -5.25
N ARG A 450 5.27 15.47 -4.95
CA ARG A 450 4.23 15.55 -3.90
C ARG A 450 4.64 15.09 -2.49
N CYS A 451 5.92 14.80 -2.22
CA CYS A 451 6.35 14.52 -0.86
C CYS A 451 6.24 15.74 0.03
N CYS A 452 6.23 16.97 -0.53
CA CYS A 452 6.04 18.21 0.20
C CYS A 452 4.58 18.68 0.27
N LYS A 453 3.62 17.93 -0.31
CA LYS A 453 2.20 18.34 -0.36
C LYS A 453 1.62 18.61 1.04
N ASP A 454 1.85 17.69 1.96
CA ASP A 454 1.38 17.81 3.35
C ASP A 454 2.48 18.38 4.27
N ASN A 455 3.55 18.93 3.69
CA ASN A 455 4.79 19.36 4.34
C ASN A 455 5.31 18.39 5.43
N PRO A 456 6.20 17.44 5.10
CA PRO A 456 6.76 16.47 6.03
C PRO A 456 7.82 17.06 6.97
N CYS A 457 8.17 18.34 6.81
CA CYS A 457 9.12 19.03 7.67
C CYS A 457 8.41 19.54 8.93
N LEU A 458 8.95 19.19 10.09
CA LEU A 458 8.43 19.58 11.39
C LEU A 458 8.87 21.01 11.76
N GLN A 459 8.26 21.55 12.81
CA GLN A 459 8.66 22.82 13.44
C GLN A 459 8.70 24.02 12.48
N GLY A 460 7.84 24.03 11.46
CA GLY A 460 7.80 25.10 10.46
C GLY A 460 8.92 25.03 9.41
N GLY A 461 9.59 23.90 9.27
CA GLY A 461 10.56 23.67 8.20
C GLY A 461 9.95 23.80 6.80
N THR A 462 10.76 24.25 5.85
CA THR A 462 10.35 24.37 4.44
C THR A 462 10.77 23.12 3.67
N CYS A 463 9.82 22.47 3.00
CA CYS A 463 10.07 21.27 2.21
C CYS A 463 10.36 21.60 0.75
N GLN A 464 11.40 20.98 0.19
CA GLN A 464 11.72 21.04 -1.24
C GLN A 464 11.74 19.63 -1.86
N GLU A 465 11.03 19.45 -2.96
CA GLU A 465 10.94 18.16 -3.65
C GLU A 465 12.18 17.88 -4.50
N ILE A 466 12.62 16.61 -4.49
CA ILE A 466 13.80 16.13 -5.22
C ILE A 466 13.41 14.95 -6.11
N CYS A 467 13.65 15.09 -7.41
CA CYS A 467 13.29 14.11 -8.44
C CYS A 467 14.50 13.33 -8.96
N ASP A 468 15.63 13.37 -8.24
CA ASP A 468 16.77 12.53 -8.54
C ASP A 468 16.47 11.06 -8.14
N PRO A 469 16.54 10.11 -9.07
CA PRO A 469 16.33 8.68 -8.82
C PRO A 469 17.26 8.05 -7.79
N ALA A 470 18.43 8.65 -7.51
CA ALA A 470 19.46 8.08 -6.65
C ALA A 470 19.46 8.63 -5.21
N THR A 471 18.68 9.67 -4.91
CA THR A 471 18.75 10.39 -3.61
C THR A 471 17.43 10.37 -2.83
N VAL A 472 17.38 11.03 -1.68
CA VAL A 472 16.12 11.30 -0.96
C VAL A 472 15.08 11.97 -1.87
N ARG A 473 13.79 11.80 -1.54
CA ARG A 473 12.67 12.38 -2.30
C ARG A 473 12.42 13.85 -1.96
N TYR A 474 12.90 14.33 -0.83
CA TYR A 474 12.74 15.73 -0.45
C TYR A 474 13.87 16.12 0.49
N ASN A 475 14.11 17.43 0.63
CA ASN A 475 14.89 17.98 1.71
C ASN A 475 14.01 18.89 2.58
N CYS A 476 14.43 19.08 3.82
CA CYS A 476 13.88 20.10 4.69
C CYS A 476 14.94 21.17 4.96
N THR A 477 14.56 22.42 4.75
CA THR A 477 15.31 23.56 5.26
C THR A 477 14.77 23.90 6.64
N CYS A 478 15.59 23.69 7.66
CA CYS A 478 15.17 23.84 9.05
C CYS A 478 15.34 25.27 9.57
N PRO A 479 14.42 25.73 10.44
CA PRO A 479 14.63 26.99 11.17
C PRO A 479 15.88 26.91 12.05
N ALA A 480 16.43 28.07 12.44
CA ALA A 480 17.74 28.19 13.08
C ALA A 480 17.93 27.34 14.37
N ASN A 481 16.83 27.04 15.09
CA ASN A 481 16.86 26.30 16.36
C ASN A 481 16.68 24.78 16.20
N TYR A 482 16.41 24.30 14.99
CA TYR A 482 16.13 22.89 14.71
C TYR A 482 17.12 22.31 13.70
N THR A 483 17.24 20.99 13.72
CA THR A 483 18.11 20.20 12.86
C THR A 483 17.51 18.81 12.64
N GLY A 484 18.16 17.97 11.85
CA GLY A 484 17.63 16.67 11.42
C GLY A 484 17.08 16.69 10.00
N GLN A 485 16.68 15.52 9.49
CA GLN A 485 16.21 15.39 8.10
C GLN A 485 14.83 16.02 7.90
N GLN A 486 14.02 16.06 8.95
CA GLN A 486 12.68 16.63 8.99
C GLN A 486 12.59 17.79 9.98
N CYS A 487 13.70 18.34 10.46
CA CYS A 487 13.73 19.37 11.51
C CYS A 487 13.14 18.87 12.85
N GLU A 488 13.32 17.58 13.12
CA GLU A 488 12.79 16.89 14.29
C GLU A 488 13.63 17.09 15.56
N LYS A 489 14.90 17.50 15.43
CA LYS A 489 15.83 17.65 16.55
C LYS A 489 16.02 19.11 16.92
N ILE A 490 16.16 19.38 18.22
CA ILE A 490 16.60 20.66 18.77
C ILE A 490 18.11 20.78 18.58
N LYS A 491 18.56 21.86 17.95
CA LYS A 491 19.97 22.08 17.60
C LYS A 491 20.86 22.35 18.82
N HIS A 492 20.33 23.07 19.81
CA HIS A 492 21.06 23.45 21.03
C HIS A 492 20.17 23.16 22.26
N PRO A 493 20.10 21.90 22.74
CA PRO A 493 19.27 21.56 23.89
C PRO A 493 19.76 22.26 25.17
N ARG A 494 18.89 22.95 25.90
CA ARG A 494 19.24 23.72 27.12
C ARG A 494 19.19 22.91 28.42
N ASN A 495 18.50 21.76 28.42
CA ASN A 495 18.37 20.89 29.58
C ASN A 495 18.15 19.43 29.15
N CYS A 496 18.08 18.51 30.12
CA CYS A 496 17.91 17.09 29.85
C CYS A 496 16.55 16.75 29.23
N MET A 497 15.52 17.58 29.45
CA MET A 497 14.22 17.42 28.80
C MET A 497 14.33 17.61 27.27
N GLU A 498 15.07 18.62 26.82
CA GLU A 498 15.31 18.82 25.39
C GLU A 498 16.24 17.76 24.78
N VAL A 499 17.17 17.24 25.57
CA VAL A 499 17.95 16.04 25.20
C VAL A 499 17.02 14.83 25.00
N ALA A 500 16.07 14.59 25.90
CA ALA A 500 15.09 13.52 25.75
C ALA A 500 14.24 13.69 24.49
N LYS A 501 13.81 14.92 24.18
CA LYS A 501 13.07 15.25 22.94
C LYS A 501 13.86 14.95 21.67
N ASN A 502 15.18 14.94 21.72
CA ASN A 502 16.04 14.53 20.61
C ASN A 502 16.13 13.01 20.42
N GLY A 503 15.36 12.22 21.17
CA GLY A 503 15.25 10.77 21.03
C GLY A 503 16.14 9.97 21.98
N HIS A 504 16.77 10.63 22.97
CA HIS A 504 17.57 9.95 23.98
C HIS A 504 16.69 9.38 25.09
N ASN A 505 16.90 8.12 25.46
CA ASN A 505 16.12 7.40 26.48
C ASN A 505 16.98 6.67 27.54
N VAL A 506 18.30 6.80 27.46
CA VAL A 506 19.26 6.23 28.42
C VAL A 506 19.90 7.36 29.23
N SER A 507 19.82 7.26 30.56
CA SER A 507 20.44 8.21 31.48
C SER A 507 21.97 8.23 31.36
N GLY A 508 22.60 9.40 31.51
CA GLY A 508 24.03 9.56 31.29
C GLY A 508 24.47 11.03 31.22
N MET A 509 25.74 11.25 30.87
CA MET A 509 26.28 12.60 30.64
C MET A 509 25.94 13.09 29.25
N PHE A 510 25.38 14.29 29.14
CA PHE A 510 25.01 14.92 27.87
C PHE A 510 25.50 16.36 27.79
N ASP A 511 25.71 16.80 26.55
CA ASP A 511 26.04 18.19 26.24
C ASP A 511 24.76 19.01 26.14
N VAL A 512 24.72 20.13 26.88
CA VAL A 512 23.64 21.11 26.88
C VAL A 512 24.21 22.51 26.65
N TYR A 513 23.33 23.46 26.33
CA TYR A 513 23.70 24.81 25.94
C TYR A 513 23.08 25.85 26.87
N ASP A 514 23.84 26.88 27.20
CA ASP A 514 23.31 28.03 27.91
C ASP A 514 22.55 28.99 26.96
N ALA A 515 22.02 30.09 27.52
CA ALA A 515 21.33 31.11 26.74
C ALA A 515 22.23 31.81 25.70
N GLN A 516 23.55 31.80 25.90
CA GLN A 516 24.58 32.32 25.01
C GLN A 516 25.07 31.29 23.99
N LYS A 517 24.53 30.05 24.03
CA LYS A 517 24.92 28.89 23.22
C LYS A 517 26.33 28.38 23.51
N SER A 518 26.85 28.64 24.71
CA SER A 518 28.05 27.98 25.22
C SER A 518 27.68 26.57 25.69
N ILE A 519 28.53 25.61 25.37
CA ILE A 519 28.33 24.19 25.69
C ILE A 519 28.84 23.87 27.09
N PHE A 520 28.07 23.08 27.84
CA PHE A 520 28.50 22.49 29.11
C PHE A 520 27.84 21.13 29.32
N ARG A 521 28.36 20.33 30.25
CA ARG A 521 27.94 18.93 30.45
C ARG A 521 27.15 18.73 31.72
N VAL A 522 26.09 17.95 31.62
CA VAL A 522 25.21 17.61 32.74
C VAL A 522 24.90 16.12 32.77
N TYR A 523 24.66 15.60 33.96
CA TYR A 523 24.07 14.27 34.10
C TYR A 523 22.55 14.36 33.94
N CYS A 524 22.03 13.61 32.98
CA CYS A 524 20.60 13.47 32.73
C CYS A 524 20.09 12.14 33.27
N ASP A 525 19.08 12.23 34.12
CA ASP A 525 18.23 11.10 34.46
C ASP A 525 16.96 11.18 33.62
N LEU A 526 16.87 10.31 32.63
CA LEU A 526 15.84 10.34 31.60
C LEU A 526 14.66 9.42 31.91
N ASN A 527 14.83 8.42 32.79
CA ASN A 527 13.90 7.29 32.87
C ASN A 527 13.65 6.73 34.27
N SER A 528 14.30 7.23 35.32
CA SER A 528 14.07 6.68 36.68
C SER A 528 12.67 7.00 37.21
N GLU A 529 12.07 8.11 36.77
CA GLU A 529 10.79 8.60 37.26
C GLU A 529 9.82 8.78 36.10
N VAL A 530 8.77 7.95 36.05
CA VAL A 530 7.78 8.01 34.99
C VAL A 530 7.13 9.40 34.95
N GLY A 531 7.13 10.00 33.77
CA GLY A 531 6.54 11.32 33.56
C GLY A 531 7.50 12.49 33.80
N TYR A 532 8.76 12.26 34.19
CA TYR A 532 9.72 13.33 34.48
C TYR A 532 11.11 13.05 33.88
N VAL A 533 11.78 14.14 33.49
CA VAL A 533 13.19 14.13 33.08
C VAL A 533 13.96 15.12 33.93
N TRP A 534 15.11 14.70 34.44
CA TRP A 534 15.87 15.41 35.46
C TRP A 534 17.30 15.72 35.02
N THR A 535 17.74 16.93 35.34
CA THR A 535 19.11 17.42 35.21
C THR A 535 19.70 17.54 36.61
N LEU A 536 20.83 16.87 36.85
CA LEU A 536 21.55 16.98 38.11
C LEU A 536 22.22 18.35 38.22
N ILE A 537 22.00 19.06 39.32
CA ILE A 537 22.66 20.36 39.57
C ILE A 537 23.70 20.29 40.68
N GLN A 538 23.55 19.34 41.61
CA GLN A 538 24.47 19.14 42.73
C GLN A 538 24.37 17.72 43.27
N SER A 539 25.51 17.11 43.60
CA SER A 539 25.61 15.85 44.34
C SER A 539 26.77 15.91 45.32
N TYR A 540 26.58 15.44 46.55
CA TYR A 540 27.67 15.37 47.52
C TYR A 540 27.44 14.28 48.56
N SER A 541 28.53 13.71 49.07
CA SER A 541 28.49 12.78 50.21
C SER A 541 28.48 13.52 51.55
N LEU A 542 28.00 12.87 52.61
CA LEU A 542 28.03 13.41 53.97
C LEU A 542 29.47 13.76 54.39
N ALA A 543 30.47 12.93 54.04
CA ALA A 543 31.89 13.23 54.28
C ALA A 543 32.34 14.57 53.67
N ASN A 544 31.78 14.94 52.51
CA ASN A 544 32.08 16.18 51.81
C ASN A 544 31.16 17.36 52.18
N ASN A 545 30.21 17.18 53.10
CA ASN A 545 29.22 18.20 53.45
C ASN A 545 29.83 19.56 53.85
N HIS A 546 31.04 19.57 54.41
CA HIS A 546 31.76 20.79 54.78
C HIS A 546 31.94 21.78 53.61
N GLN A 547 31.98 21.31 52.36
CA GLN A 547 32.09 22.16 51.16
C GLN A 547 30.74 22.73 50.71
N PHE A 548 29.64 22.04 51.02
CA PHE A 548 28.30 22.35 50.47
C PHE A 548 27.39 23.05 51.49
N LYS A 549 27.51 22.73 52.78
CA LYS A 549 26.55 23.16 53.81
C LYS A 549 26.37 24.67 53.98
N ARG A 550 27.40 25.46 53.66
CA ARG A 550 27.39 26.94 53.72
C ARG A 550 27.28 27.60 52.35
N SER A 551 26.94 26.83 51.32
CA SER A 551 26.89 27.29 49.94
C SER A 551 25.45 27.19 49.44
N GLY A 552 24.61 28.18 49.77
CA GLY A 552 23.24 28.25 49.23
C GLY A 552 23.25 28.26 47.71
N PHE A 553 22.16 27.87 47.05
CA PHE A 553 22.07 27.82 45.59
C PHE A 553 22.27 29.19 44.91
N SER A 554 22.08 30.30 45.63
CA SER A 554 22.36 31.66 45.16
C SER A 554 23.86 32.02 45.08
N VAL A 555 24.75 31.16 45.59
CA VAL A 555 26.20 31.37 45.62
C VAL A 555 26.88 30.60 44.50
N ASP A 556 27.72 31.30 43.74
CA ASP A 556 28.55 30.69 42.70
C ASP A 556 29.75 29.97 43.32
N ARG A 557 29.72 28.65 43.23
CA ARG A 557 30.76 27.76 43.78
C ARG A 557 30.72 26.41 43.06
N PRO A 558 31.15 26.35 41.78
CA PRO A 558 31.20 25.09 41.04
C PRO A 558 32.18 24.10 41.69
N VAL A 559 31.87 22.82 41.60
CA VAL A 559 32.70 21.72 42.10
C VAL A 559 32.67 20.59 41.06
N ASN A 560 33.84 20.23 40.51
CA ASN A 560 33.98 19.14 39.53
C ASN A 560 33.01 19.20 38.33
N GLU A 561 32.64 20.40 37.88
CA GLU A 561 31.69 20.60 36.77
C GLU A 561 32.26 20.19 35.40
N GLU A 562 33.57 20.38 35.18
CA GLU A 562 34.24 20.09 33.90
C GLU A 562 34.59 18.60 33.70
N GLY A 563 34.21 17.73 34.65
CA GLY A 563 34.52 16.30 34.61
C GLY A 563 33.87 15.58 33.43
N SER A 564 34.60 14.64 32.80
CA SER A 564 34.06 13.78 31.74
C SER A 564 33.06 12.73 32.26
N THR A 565 33.15 12.40 33.54
CA THR A 565 32.24 11.53 34.29
C THR A 565 31.73 12.26 35.54
N ILE A 566 30.56 11.86 36.02
CA ILE A 566 29.95 12.47 37.20
C ILE A 566 30.68 12.02 38.49
N ASN A 567 31.08 13.00 39.31
CA ASN A 567 31.59 12.73 40.66
C ASN A 567 30.45 12.83 41.69
N TRP A 568 29.83 11.69 42.01
CA TRP A 568 28.69 11.64 42.92
C TRP A 568 29.00 12.12 44.35
N SER A 569 30.25 12.05 44.79
CA SER A 569 30.66 12.45 46.14
C SER A 569 30.91 13.95 46.29
N ALA A 570 31.18 14.65 45.18
CA ALA A 570 31.38 16.08 45.14
C ALA A 570 31.19 16.61 43.71
N TYR A 571 30.02 17.15 43.42
CA TYR A 571 29.65 17.76 42.14
C TYR A 571 28.69 18.92 42.36
N ARG A 572 28.92 20.04 41.68
CA ARG A 572 28.01 21.19 41.65
C ARG A 572 28.28 22.02 40.40
N LEU A 573 27.21 22.34 39.68
CA LEU A 573 27.25 23.27 38.56
C LEU A 573 27.53 24.71 39.03
N SER A 574 28.09 25.53 38.15
CA SER A 574 28.18 26.98 38.37
C SER A 574 26.80 27.61 38.55
N LEU A 575 26.73 28.75 39.22
CA LEU A 575 25.48 29.51 39.39
C LEU A 575 24.87 29.90 38.04
N ALA A 576 25.71 30.25 37.06
CA ALA A 576 25.26 30.61 35.73
C ALA A 576 24.57 29.43 35.02
N HIS A 577 25.17 28.23 35.06
CA HIS A 577 24.59 27.03 34.46
C HIS A 577 23.33 26.57 35.19
N MET A 578 23.31 26.59 36.53
CA MET A 578 22.11 26.26 37.30
C MET A 578 20.95 27.21 36.94
N LYS A 579 21.20 28.51 36.84
CA LYS A 579 20.18 29.50 36.41
C LYS A 579 19.70 29.23 34.99
N SER A 580 20.61 28.95 34.06
CA SER A 580 20.27 28.65 32.68
C SER A 580 19.35 27.43 32.54
N ILE A 581 19.58 26.37 33.33
CA ILE A 581 18.72 25.19 33.34
C ILE A 581 17.37 25.50 34.00
N ALA A 582 17.40 26.17 35.16
CA ALA A 582 16.19 26.49 35.92
C ALA A 582 15.20 27.37 35.13
N ASP A 583 15.70 28.31 34.33
CA ASP A 583 14.93 29.20 33.46
C ASP A 583 14.01 28.45 32.47
N VAL A 584 14.38 27.24 32.07
CA VAL A 584 13.61 26.38 31.15
C VAL A 584 13.04 25.13 31.82
N SER A 585 13.08 25.09 33.14
CA SER A 585 12.62 23.96 33.95
C SER A 585 11.46 24.34 34.87
N THR A 586 10.75 23.32 35.36
CA THR A 586 9.48 23.52 36.06
C THR A 586 9.44 22.87 37.44
N HIS A 587 10.30 21.88 37.70
CA HIS A 587 10.28 21.10 38.92
C HIS A 587 11.68 20.98 39.52
N LEU A 588 11.71 20.74 40.82
CA LEU A 588 12.91 20.34 41.55
C LEU A 588 12.63 19.05 42.31
N ARG A 589 13.68 18.26 42.54
CA ARG A 589 13.62 17.16 43.50
C ARG A 589 14.93 17.02 44.26
N ALA A 590 14.83 16.40 45.43
CA ALA A 590 15.96 15.96 46.23
C ALA A 590 15.86 14.45 46.46
N THR A 591 16.99 13.76 46.33
CA THR A 591 17.10 12.31 46.50
C THR A 591 18.29 11.96 47.39
N CYS A 592 18.19 10.81 48.06
CA CYS A 592 19.28 10.23 48.83
C CYS A 592 19.81 8.96 48.15
N ASN A 593 21.14 8.80 48.12
CA ASN A 593 21.83 7.60 47.61
C ASN A 593 21.43 7.14 46.20
N PHE A 594 20.98 8.07 45.34
CA PHE A 594 20.58 7.77 43.97
C PHE A 594 21.58 6.93 43.16
N PRO A 595 22.92 7.13 43.27
CA PRO A 595 23.88 6.38 42.46
C PRO A 595 23.95 4.90 42.80
N ALA A 596 23.68 4.55 44.06
CA ALA A 596 23.71 3.18 44.55
C ALA A 596 22.34 2.51 44.44
N ASP A 597 21.28 3.25 44.79
CA ASP A 597 19.96 2.70 45.02
C ASP A 597 18.97 2.99 43.87
N GLY A 598 19.32 3.88 42.95
CA GLY A 598 18.38 4.45 41.97
C GLY A 598 17.35 5.37 42.63
N LEU A 599 16.19 5.53 41.98
CA LEU A 599 15.09 6.30 42.54
C LEU A 599 14.36 5.49 43.62
N VAL A 600 14.42 6.00 44.85
CA VAL A 600 13.69 5.47 46.00
C VAL A 600 12.91 6.60 46.63
N HIS A 601 11.61 6.40 46.83
CA HIS A 601 10.70 7.43 47.33
C HIS A 601 10.74 7.63 48.85
N THR A 602 11.46 6.79 49.60
CA THR A 602 11.82 7.08 51.00
C THR A 602 13.00 8.04 51.04
N ASP A 603 12.90 9.12 51.81
CA ASP A 603 13.86 10.23 51.83
C ASP A 603 13.96 10.91 50.46
N TYR A 604 12.81 11.40 50.03
CA TYR A 604 12.56 12.00 48.74
C TYR A 604 11.70 13.26 48.90
N ALA A 605 12.00 14.30 48.12
CA ALA A 605 11.14 15.48 48.02
C ALA A 605 11.03 15.93 46.57
N ARG A 606 9.82 16.26 46.11
CA ARG A 606 9.54 16.85 44.80
C ARG A 606 8.59 18.02 44.94
N ALA A 607 8.89 19.08 44.20
CA ALA A 607 8.07 20.27 44.15
C ALA A 607 8.18 20.98 42.80
N LYS A 608 7.25 21.89 42.54
CA LYS A 608 7.37 22.86 41.45
C LYS A 608 8.43 23.89 41.80
N LEU A 609 9.17 24.38 40.81
CA LEU A 609 10.05 25.55 40.99
C LEU A 609 9.26 26.81 41.28
N GLU A 610 8.04 26.91 40.77
CA GLU A 610 7.08 27.94 41.16
C GLU A 610 6.80 27.82 42.68
N GLY A 611 7.12 28.88 43.43
CA GLY A 611 7.04 28.87 44.89
C GLY A 611 8.32 28.39 45.59
N HIS A 612 9.33 27.93 44.85
CA HIS A 612 10.66 27.52 45.33
C HIS A 612 11.78 28.13 44.48
N ASP A 613 11.90 29.46 44.40
CA ASP A 613 12.97 30.09 43.59
C ASP A 613 14.38 29.76 44.15
N LEU A 614 15.04 28.75 43.57
CA LEU A 614 16.29 28.23 44.11
C LEU A 614 17.39 29.29 44.27
N PHE A 615 17.29 30.47 43.67
CA PHE A 615 18.35 31.49 43.73
C PHE A 615 17.99 32.69 44.62
N GLY A 616 16.80 32.72 45.19
CA GLY A 616 16.38 33.75 46.13
C GLY A 616 16.85 33.53 47.56
N VAL A 617 16.52 34.48 48.44
CA VAL A 617 16.88 34.43 49.87
C VAL A 617 15.62 34.40 50.72
N TRP A 618 15.37 33.28 51.40
CA TRP A 618 14.29 33.15 52.38
C TRP A 618 14.74 32.23 53.50
N ARG A 619 15.01 32.85 54.65
CA ARG A 619 15.49 32.16 55.84
C ARG A 619 14.61 30.97 56.21
N ALA A 620 13.33 31.18 56.51
CA ALA A 620 12.41 30.11 56.92
C ALA A 620 11.00 30.41 56.40
N LYS A 621 10.45 29.58 55.51
CA LYS A 621 9.06 29.71 55.03
C LYS A 621 8.44 28.33 54.77
N CYS A 622 7.14 28.21 55.00
CA CYS A 622 6.37 27.05 54.52
C CYS A 622 6.29 27.09 53.00
N ARG A 623 6.71 26.01 52.36
CA ARG A 623 6.67 25.85 50.90
C ARG A 623 5.95 24.57 50.51
N THR A 624 5.29 24.62 49.37
CA THR A 624 4.41 23.54 48.89
C THR A 624 5.21 22.46 48.17
N TYR A 625 5.08 21.22 48.62
CA TYR A 625 5.66 20.04 47.97
C TYR A 625 4.54 19.19 47.35
N GLU A 626 4.81 18.67 46.15
CA GLU A 626 3.94 17.69 45.51
C GLU A 626 4.00 16.37 46.27
N LEU A 627 5.22 15.98 46.66
CA LEU A 627 5.50 14.82 47.48
C LEU A 627 6.70 15.15 48.37
N ILE A 628 6.55 14.97 49.67
CA ILE A 628 7.66 14.90 50.62
C ILE A 628 7.53 13.59 51.38
N ASN A 629 8.62 12.85 51.49
CA ASN A 629 8.68 11.63 52.27
C ASN A 629 10.04 11.57 52.97
N ILE A 630 10.04 11.78 54.28
CA ILE A 630 11.24 11.74 55.11
C ILE A 630 11.02 10.67 56.17
N ARG A 631 11.90 9.67 56.21
CA ARG A 631 11.85 8.54 57.15
C ARG A 631 10.50 7.80 57.12
N ASN A 632 9.95 7.60 55.92
CA ASN A 632 8.64 7.01 55.65
C ASN A 632 7.43 7.81 56.17
N ILE A 633 7.63 9.07 56.54
CA ILE A 633 6.55 10.01 56.83
C ILE A 633 6.28 10.78 55.54
N ALA A 634 5.25 10.35 54.81
CA ALA A 634 4.89 10.91 53.52
C ALA A 634 3.76 11.94 53.64
N CYS A 635 3.83 12.97 52.80
CA CYS A 635 2.82 14.00 52.69
C CYS A 635 2.77 14.48 51.23
N GLN A 636 1.56 14.58 50.68
CA GLN A 636 1.32 14.96 49.29
C GLN A 636 0.53 16.26 49.23
N GLY A 637 0.92 17.16 48.32
CA GLY A 637 0.25 18.46 48.13
C GLY A 637 0.22 19.33 49.39
N CYS A 638 1.28 19.27 50.20
CA CYS A 638 1.30 19.92 51.52
C CYS A 638 2.52 20.82 51.69
N THR A 639 2.47 21.67 52.71
CA THR A 639 3.57 22.58 53.01
C THR A 639 4.58 21.99 53.99
N ALA A 640 5.88 22.20 53.74
CA ALA A 640 6.95 21.90 54.68
C ALA A 640 7.81 23.14 54.93
N GLY A 641 8.38 23.24 56.13
CA GLY A 641 9.31 24.31 56.47
C GLY A 641 10.59 24.15 55.66
N THR A 642 10.94 25.15 54.86
CA THR A 642 12.13 25.15 54.01
C THR A 642 12.98 26.37 54.32
N TRP A 643 14.29 26.14 54.43
CA TRP A 643 15.29 27.15 54.75
C TRP A 643 16.30 27.31 53.62
N GLN A 644 16.66 28.55 53.31
CA GLN A 644 17.72 28.87 52.37
C GLN A 644 18.29 30.28 52.61
N ALA A 645 19.60 30.39 52.67
CA ALA A 645 20.32 31.67 52.66
C ALA A 645 21.64 31.53 51.89
N PRO A 646 22.32 32.63 51.51
CA PRO A 646 23.61 32.52 50.83
C PRO A 646 24.63 31.64 51.59
N ASN A 647 24.65 31.75 52.92
CA ASN A 647 25.54 30.99 53.80
C ASN A 647 24.89 29.69 54.37
N GLU A 648 23.75 29.26 53.85
CA GLU A 648 22.96 28.15 54.37
C GLU A 648 22.34 27.34 53.22
N MET A 649 22.79 26.10 53.06
CA MET A 649 22.28 25.22 52.00
C MET A 649 20.76 25.00 52.14
N TRP A 650 20.07 24.93 50.99
CA TRP A 650 18.65 24.60 50.93
C TRP A 650 18.38 23.30 51.71
N HIS A 651 17.47 23.35 52.67
CA HIS A 651 17.12 22.19 53.48
C HIS A 651 15.72 22.29 54.07
N ILE A 652 15.20 21.14 54.49
CA ILE A 652 13.94 21.01 55.23
C ILE A 652 14.28 20.67 56.67
N ASN A 653 13.61 21.28 57.64
CA ASN A 653 13.79 20.93 59.05
C ASN A 653 12.56 20.17 59.56
N SER A 654 12.65 18.84 59.59
CA SER A 654 11.52 17.96 59.93
C SER A 654 11.04 18.13 61.37
N ALA A 655 11.95 18.44 62.31
CA ALA A 655 11.63 18.58 63.72
C ALA A 655 10.82 19.87 64.04
N VAL A 656 11.01 20.93 63.25
CA VAL A 656 10.39 22.24 63.53
C VAL A 656 9.40 22.72 62.45
N SER A 657 9.26 21.97 61.35
CA SER A 657 8.35 22.27 60.23
C SER A 657 6.92 22.54 60.69
N ALA A 658 6.32 21.60 61.43
CA ALA A 658 4.97 21.76 61.97
C ALA A 658 4.93 22.63 63.25
N LYS A 659 5.83 22.38 64.19
CA LYS A 659 5.80 22.98 65.54
C LYS A 659 6.14 24.47 65.58
N SER A 660 7.22 24.88 64.91
CA SER A 660 7.69 26.27 64.93
C SER A 660 7.38 27.01 63.63
N GLY A 661 7.31 26.28 62.51
CA GLY A 661 7.02 26.83 61.18
C GLY A 661 5.53 26.96 60.87
N GLY A 662 4.66 26.23 61.57
CA GLY A 662 3.22 26.20 61.28
C GLY A 662 2.85 25.52 59.95
N CYS A 663 3.76 24.71 59.38
CA CYS A 663 3.53 24.01 58.12
C CYS A 663 2.79 22.69 58.32
N GLN A 664 2.17 22.16 57.26
CA GLN A 664 1.34 20.94 57.35
C GLN A 664 2.16 19.66 57.54
N PHE A 665 3.37 19.60 56.99
CA PHE A 665 4.25 18.44 57.11
C PHE A 665 4.81 18.33 58.53
N ASN A 666 4.44 17.25 59.22
CA ASN A 666 4.95 16.89 60.54
C ASN A 666 5.90 15.69 60.46
N GLY A 667 7.20 15.99 60.33
CA GLY A 667 8.26 14.98 60.31
C GLY A 667 8.91 14.73 61.68
N GLU A 668 8.30 15.15 62.79
CA GLU A 668 8.96 15.11 64.12
C GLU A 668 9.22 13.68 64.62
N ALA A 669 8.29 12.75 64.36
CA ALA A 669 8.38 11.40 64.88
C ALA A 669 9.67 10.73 64.40
N GLY A 670 10.60 10.42 65.31
CA GLY A 670 11.90 9.81 64.99
C GLY A 670 12.98 10.78 64.47
N ALA A 671 12.73 12.10 64.51
CA ALA A 671 13.70 13.13 64.14
C ALA A 671 14.73 13.35 65.24
N SER A 672 15.98 13.63 64.86
CA SER A 672 16.93 14.29 65.77
C SER A 672 16.46 15.73 66.06
N PRO A 673 16.79 16.33 67.22
CA PRO A 673 16.54 17.75 67.46
C PRO A 673 17.16 18.61 66.34
N HIS A 674 16.33 19.41 65.69
CA HIS A 674 16.70 20.22 64.51
C HIS A 674 17.25 19.41 63.32
N GLU A 675 16.82 18.16 63.12
CA GLU A 675 17.20 17.35 61.96
C GLU A 675 17.00 18.13 60.65
N GLN A 676 18.08 18.26 59.89
CA GLN A 676 18.11 18.94 58.60
C GLN A 676 18.14 17.89 57.51
N ASN A 677 17.15 17.94 56.62
CA ASN A 677 16.99 16.99 55.53
C ASN A 677 17.33 17.66 54.21
N PHE A 678 17.98 16.90 53.32
CA PHE A 678 18.42 17.32 51.98
C PHE A 678 19.47 18.44 51.95
N GLY A 679 19.92 18.99 53.08
CA GLY A 679 20.97 20.01 53.10
C GLY A 679 21.43 20.40 54.50
N LEU A 680 22.48 21.22 54.56
CA LEU A 680 23.11 21.79 55.77
C LEU A 680 23.76 20.77 56.72
N TYR A 681 23.01 19.77 57.20
CA TYR A 681 23.47 18.64 58.02
C TYR A 681 24.38 19.03 59.19
N ASN A 682 24.03 20.08 59.93
CA ASN A 682 24.60 20.33 61.26
C ASN A 682 24.06 19.33 62.29
N TYR A 683 22.83 18.87 62.09
CA TYR A 683 22.18 17.82 62.87
C TYR A 683 21.77 16.69 61.92
N VAL A 684 22.35 15.51 62.13
CA VAL A 684 22.16 14.33 61.28
C VAL A 684 21.30 13.27 61.97
N SER A 685 20.76 12.35 61.19
CA SER A 685 20.03 11.20 61.69
C SER A 685 20.50 9.92 60.98
N PRO A 686 20.83 8.84 61.70
CA PRO A 686 21.14 7.56 61.07
C PRO A 686 19.92 6.95 60.35
N ASN A 687 18.71 7.38 60.72
CA ASN A 687 17.45 6.92 60.14
C ASN A 687 17.11 7.63 58.82
N PHE A 688 17.84 8.68 58.44
CA PHE A 688 17.66 9.43 57.20
C PHE A 688 18.76 9.03 56.19
N ARG A 689 18.38 8.50 55.03
CA ARG A 689 19.31 7.86 54.06
C ARG A 689 20.44 8.77 53.62
N CYS A 690 20.19 10.07 53.41
CA CYS A 690 21.22 11.03 53.01
C CYS A 690 22.29 11.24 54.09
N THR A 691 22.03 10.87 55.35
CA THR A 691 22.95 11.03 56.47
C THR A 691 23.21 9.74 57.26
N SER A 692 22.83 8.58 56.73
CA SER A 692 22.96 7.28 57.41
C SER A 692 24.41 6.80 57.55
N SER A 693 25.30 7.22 56.65
CA SER A 693 26.74 6.95 56.72
C SER A 693 27.54 8.09 56.10
N GLN A 694 28.87 8.07 56.27
CA GLN A 694 29.76 9.06 55.63
C GLN A 694 29.78 8.95 54.10
N SER A 695 29.47 7.79 53.54
CA SER A 695 29.34 7.58 52.10
C SER A 695 27.95 7.91 51.57
N SER A 696 26.97 8.16 52.43
CA SER A 696 25.63 8.58 52.01
C SER A 696 25.69 9.87 51.21
N THR A 697 24.93 9.93 50.11
CA THR A 697 24.93 11.05 49.18
C THR A 697 23.57 11.73 49.10
N THR A 698 23.61 13.04 48.84
CA THR A 698 22.45 13.89 48.59
C THR A 698 22.54 14.47 47.19
N GLN A 699 21.49 14.32 46.40
CA GLN A 699 21.41 14.92 45.06
C GLN A 699 20.26 15.92 44.99
N HIS A 700 20.52 17.02 44.30
CA HIS A 700 19.51 18.01 43.92
C HIS A 700 19.40 18.04 42.41
N TRP A 701 18.15 18.08 41.94
CA TRP A 701 17.81 17.97 40.55
C TRP A 701 16.83 19.07 40.18
N ILE A 702 16.91 19.50 38.92
CA ILE A 702 15.93 20.36 38.27
C ILE A 702 15.42 19.64 37.04
N GLY A 703 14.13 19.72 36.74
CA GLY A 703 13.54 18.95 35.67
C GLY A 703 12.22 19.48 35.15
N ASN A 704 11.62 18.68 34.26
CA ASN A 704 10.37 18.99 33.59
C ASN A 704 9.52 17.72 33.47
N ILE A 705 8.21 17.92 33.35
CA ILE A 705 7.27 16.84 33.03
C ILE A 705 7.50 16.41 31.57
N HIS A 706 7.75 15.12 31.36
CA HIS A 706 7.89 14.48 30.05
C HIS A 706 6.79 13.45 29.84
N ILE A 707 5.91 13.71 28.88
CA ILE A 707 4.93 12.72 28.45
C ILE A 707 5.56 12.02 27.24
N TYR A 708 5.95 10.77 27.41
CA TYR A 708 6.37 9.95 26.27
C TYR A 708 5.19 9.81 25.30
N PRO A 709 5.39 10.11 24.01
CA PRO A 709 4.35 9.95 22.99
C PRO A 709 3.99 8.48 22.73
#